data_AF-A0A0V1LH70-F1
#
_entry.id   AF-A0A0V1LH70-F1
#
_cell.length_a   1.000
_cell.length_b   1.000
_cell.length_c   1.000
_cell.angle_alpha   90.00
_cell.angle_beta   90.00
_cell.angle_gamma   90.00
#
_symmetry.space_group_name_H-M   'P 1'
#
loop_
_entity.id
_entity.type
_entity.pdbx_description
1 polymer ?
#
loop_
_entity_poly.entity_id
_entity_poly.type
_entity_poly.pdbx_seq_one_letter_code
_entity_poly.pdbx_strand_id
1 'polypeptide(L)'
;MARVFTSKEFRRKRRLQDDFEEEDMSRVDFETSENVVVIPTFEEMNLKRELLRGIYAYGFNKPSMIQKRAIRPIVSGRDVIAQSQSGTGKTATFSIGLLQVIDTQLRETQALVLAPTRELAQQIQKVVLALGDRMNVQAHACIGGTNVGEDIRKLDYGQHVVVGTPGRVFDMITRQNLRTDSLKVFVMDEADEMLTKGNELLYLILGFKDQIYDIYRFLPPGIQVVVISATLPHEILEMTGKFMTEPIRILVKRDELTLEGIRQYFVHVEREDWKFETLCDLYDSITISQAVVFCNTRHKVEWLDEKMKESNFTVGAIHGEMDQKDRNEVVRKFRDGIYRVLISTDVWSRGLDIPGVSLVINYDVPTNREAYLHRIGRSGRYGRKGCAINFATTEDIPTMLEIESYYGTQIDEMPMNGLFWQQRKMVSEMVIRVQSRDGQHRIRLKPSDTVETLLQKISDLIDLKDYPVKVYRDRAKSRELVESDVTIEEYGIQNGDMLYLENHIQPKSVSVQENISYINIDRPFSAMKLKKDVEEDLVDQILEKQSSVIERKQSNMCKHGDSKKCSNCLPIHVYDDEFLKEKEVNYLSFHAYLRKNGFDDSIRSAAFIPSLEKVSCQIIPNCRNHLPWPQGICSKCQPNPVTLNHQRYRHVDNVEIENKEIMSNFLSYWYKSHGQRMGFLFGRYEPMTDVPLGIRAVVTVIYEPPQITYTDGIDILEDPHDEIVDSLAECLGLKRIGWIFTDFLRDPDDPTLLVNTRNSHTYMLSAAECLIAAKYQNKYPNACKYSLDGTFGSKFVTLVLSGGENKMVDFAAYQVSNQGSALVAAECLLPSRSSPNMACVRRSTPTHYVPDVYYMCHDEYNNKIRKTAGLLPVEYLFVTIPVGLAKEMRYTLTSQEKPFPIENRSSIGSVQNIRVVGEYVKQFEESEFLKMISNFHFLVYLLTNTEVTFELDDLAELLDAVARQDSDLAKQWAENSIKWNEFKNLIGKILVYYIFPIHSFTLAYSLHYTLWTCLFQSIVRKFCIYIIFRFNFRLFIMVDLDGSQSPHSHKISNTVFIIPAVIVLIIVGIVVYKLINTLQSKHKKKEEKKKAKGKQK
;
A
#
# COMPACT_ATOMS: atom_id res chain seq x y z
N MET A 1 9.16 -18.93 6.34
CA MET A 1 9.53 -17.65 6.96
C MET A 1 10.27 -16.84 5.92
N ALA A 2 9.65 -15.83 5.31
CA ALA A 2 10.32 -14.98 4.32
C ALA A 2 11.22 -13.96 5.05
N ARG A 3 12.48 -13.88 4.63
CA ARG A 3 13.53 -13.02 5.18
C ARG A 3 13.29 -11.59 4.74
N VAL A 4 13.16 -10.65 5.67
CA VAL A 4 12.74 -9.26 5.35
C VAL A 4 13.75 -8.27 5.87
N PHE A 5 14.42 -7.57 4.96
CA PHE A 5 15.15 -6.34 5.26
C PHE A 5 14.12 -5.24 5.57
N THR A 6 14.14 -4.67 6.78
CA THR A 6 13.17 -3.64 7.19
C THR A 6 13.85 -2.47 7.88
N SER A 7 13.48 -1.23 7.55
CA SER A 7 13.78 -0.10 8.43
C SER A 7 12.85 -0.12 9.66
N LYS A 8 13.25 0.47 10.78
CA LYS A 8 12.43 0.58 12.02
C LYS A 8 11.04 1.16 11.75
N GLU A 9 10.92 2.07 10.78
CA GLU A 9 9.68 2.72 10.37
C GLU A 9 8.65 1.73 9.78
N PHE A 10 9.11 0.77 8.98
CA PHE A 10 8.25 -0.27 8.38
C PHE A 10 7.69 -1.23 9.44
N ARG A 11 8.43 -1.55 10.50
CA ARG A 11 7.93 -2.40 11.60
C ARG A 11 6.75 -1.78 12.34
N ARG A 12 6.78 -0.46 12.57
CA ARG A 12 5.71 0.27 13.27
C ARG A 12 4.43 0.32 12.43
N LYS A 13 4.55 0.57 11.12
CA LYS A 13 3.41 0.53 10.17
C LYS A 13 2.87 -0.90 9.96
N ARG A 14 3.73 -1.93 9.97
CA ARG A 14 3.36 -3.35 9.84
C ARG A 14 2.56 -3.86 11.05
N ARG A 15 2.98 -3.57 12.29
CA ARG A 15 2.24 -3.96 13.51
C ARG A 15 0.85 -3.34 13.61
N LEU A 16 0.70 -2.08 13.23
CA LEU A 16 -0.59 -1.38 13.28
C LEU A 16 -1.62 -1.94 12.29
N GLN A 17 -1.19 -2.76 11.33
CA GLN A 17 -2.04 -3.34 10.29
C GLN A 17 -2.19 -4.86 10.42
N ASP A 18 -1.18 -5.56 10.97
CA ASP A 18 -1.24 -6.99 11.29
C ASP A 18 -2.27 -7.31 12.40
N ASP A 19 -2.47 -6.40 13.36
CA ASP A 19 -3.56 -6.52 14.36
C ASP A 19 -4.97 -6.44 13.72
N PHE A 20 -5.07 -6.07 12.43
CA PHE A 20 -6.33 -5.91 11.70
C PHE A 20 -6.56 -6.93 10.57
N GLU A 21 -5.55 -7.70 10.12
CA GLU A 21 -5.67 -8.58 8.96
C GLU A 21 -5.68 -10.10 9.30
N GLU A 22 -5.12 -10.54 10.44
CA GLU A 22 -5.16 -11.95 10.85
C GLU A 22 -6.44 -12.34 11.64
N GLU A 23 -7.24 -11.38 12.13
CA GLU A 23 -8.48 -11.68 12.87
C GLU A 23 -9.74 -11.90 11.99
N ASP A 24 -9.75 -11.46 10.73
CA ASP A 24 -11.00 -11.12 10.01
C ASP A 24 -11.66 -12.28 9.21
N MET A 25 -11.10 -13.51 9.15
CA MET A 25 -11.66 -14.58 8.27
C MET A 25 -11.66 -16.03 8.82
N SER A 26 -11.21 -16.26 10.06
CA SER A 26 -11.14 -17.61 10.65
C SER A 26 -12.19 -17.90 11.73
N ARG A 27 -13.16 -17.00 11.97
CA ARG A 27 -14.08 -17.05 13.13
C ARG A 27 -15.53 -17.46 12.82
N VAL A 28 -15.88 -17.99 11.65
CA VAL A 28 -17.27 -18.40 11.35
C VAL A 28 -17.50 -19.91 11.57
N ASP A 29 -18.20 -20.26 12.64
CA ASP A 29 -18.67 -21.57 13.05
C ASP A 29 -20.01 -21.95 12.38
N PHE A 30 -20.04 -23.11 11.72
CA PHE A 30 -21.26 -23.67 11.12
C PHE A 30 -21.82 -24.79 11.99
N GLU A 31 -23.14 -24.81 12.19
CA GLU A 31 -23.86 -25.96 12.70
C GLU A 31 -24.28 -26.85 11.52
N THR A 32 -23.74 -28.07 11.48
CA THR A 32 -24.07 -29.06 10.45
C THR A 32 -24.76 -30.28 11.06
N SER A 33 -25.77 -30.82 10.38
CA SER A 33 -26.28 -32.17 10.69
C SER A 33 -25.17 -33.24 10.55
N GLU A 34 -25.31 -34.40 11.20
CA GLU A 34 -24.26 -35.44 11.26
C GLU A 34 -23.72 -35.85 9.87
N ASN A 35 -22.39 -36.03 9.78
CA ASN A 35 -21.62 -36.51 8.62
C ASN A 35 -21.41 -35.58 7.41
N VAL A 36 -21.39 -34.24 7.59
CA VAL A 36 -20.94 -33.32 6.52
C VAL A 36 -19.41 -33.29 6.40
N VAL A 37 -18.88 -33.85 5.30
CA VAL A 37 -17.45 -33.81 4.99
C VAL A 37 -17.07 -32.45 4.41
N VAL A 38 -16.10 -31.77 5.02
CA VAL A 38 -15.58 -30.49 4.53
C VAL A 38 -14.46 -30.74 3.52
N ILE A 39 -14.67 -30.36 2.26
CA ILE A 39 -13.68 -30.56 1.19
C ILE A 39 -12.97 -29.23 0.87
N PRO A 40 -11.64 -29.13 0.98
CA PRO A 40 -10.91 -27.86 0.92
C PRO A 40 -10.73 -27.28 -0.49
N THR A 41 -10.78 -28.11 -1.54
CA THR A 41 -10.49 -27.74 -2.95
C THR A 41 -11.59 -28.23 -3.89
N PHE A 42 -11.73 -27.65 -5.08
CA PHE A 42 -12.74 -28.09 -6.05
C PHE A 42 -12.35 -29.44 -6.70
N GLU A 43 -11.06 -29.72 -6.84
CA GLU A 43 -10.53 -30.98 -7.40
C GLU A 43 -10.93 -32.19 -6.55
N GLU A 44 -10.85 -32.05 -5.23
CA GLU A 44 -11.18 -33.13 -4.28
C GLU A 44 -12.70 -33.41 -4.22
N MET A 45 -13.54 -32.55 -4.80
CA MET A 45 -14.99 -32.76 -4.88
C MET A 45 -15.41 -33.72 -6.02
N ASN A 46 -14.45 -34.20 -6.83
CA ASN A 46 -14.68 -35.14 -7.94
C ASN A 46 -15.74 -34.66 -8.96
N LEU A 47 -15.65 -33.39 -9.34
CA LEU A 47 -16.54 -32.76 -10.31
C LEU A 47 -16.14 -33.11 -11.76
N LYS A 48 -17.08 -33.03 -12.70
CA LYS A 48 -16.84 -33.21 -14.14
C LYS A 48 -15.70 -32.28 -14.59
N ARG A 49 -14.78 -32.78 -15.43
CA ARG A 49 -13.60 -31.99 -15.90
C ARG A 49 -14.00 -30.71 -16.62
N GLU A 50 -15.07 -30.76 -17.41
CA GLU A 50 -15.62 -29.60 -18.12
C GLU A 50 -16.15 -28.54 -17.14
N LEU A 51 -16.86 -28.98 -16.10
CA LEU A 51 -17.37 -28.11 -15.03
C LEU A 51 -16.23 -27.48 -14.23
N LEU A 52 -15.20 -28.24 -13.86
CA LEU A 52 -14.01 -27.71 -13.18
C LEU A 52 -13.33 -26.60 -13.99
N ARG A 53 -13.20 -26.78 -15.30
CA ARG A 53 -12.66 -25.74 -16.19
C ARG A 53 -13.55 -24.49 -16.21
N GLY A 54 -14.87 -24.66 -16.23
CA GLY A 54 -15.83 -23.56 -16.14
C GLY A 54 -15.72 -22.77 -14.82
N ILE A 55 -15.59 -23.48 -13.69
CA ILE A 55 -15.39 -22.89 -12.35
C ILE A 55 -14.13 -22.02 -12.32
N TYR A 56 -13.01 -22.52 -12.84
CA TYR A 56 -11.76 -21.76 -12.87
C TYR A 56 -11.78 -20.59 -13.86
N ALA A 57 -12.38 -20.77 -15.04
CA ALA A 57 -12.55 -19.70 -16.02
C ALA A 57 -13.44 -18.55 -15.49
N TYR A 58 -14.43 -18.87 -14.65
CA TYR A 58 -15.29 -17.90 -13.99
C TYR A 58 -14.56 -17.11 -12.88
N GLY A 59 -13.38 -17.56 -12.44
CA GLY A 59 -12.51 -16.87 -11.46
C GLY A 59 -12.56 -17.44 -10.03
N PHE A 60 -13.16 -18.61 -9.81
CA PHE A 60 -13.16 -19.27 -8.50
C PHE A 60 -11.89 -20.10 -8.30
N ASN A 61 -10.89 -19.53 -7.62
CA ASN A 61 -9.62 -20.24 -7.33
C ASN A 61 -9.71 -21.22 -6.15
N LYS A 62 -10.58 -20.94 -5.16
CA LYS A 62 -10.80 -21.78 -3.98
C LYS A 62 -12.27 -21.74 -3.55
N PRO A 63 -12.84 -22.84 -3.05
CA PRO A 63 -14.22 -22.87 -2.58
C PRO A 63 -14.41 -22.02 -1.31
N SER A 64 -15.52 -21.28 -1.24
CA SER A 64 -15.97 -20.58 -0.04
C SER A 64 -16.42 -21.53 1.07
N MET A 65 -16.57 -21.06 2.31
CA MET A 65 -16.95 -21.92 3.45
C MET A 65 -18.26 -22.69 3.24
N ILE A 66 -19.25 -22.07 2.57
CA ILE A 66 -20.51 -22.74 2.22
C ILE A 66 -20.30 -23.73 1.07
N GLN A 67 -19.49 -23.38 0.06
CA GLN A 67 -19.17 -24.27 -1.06
C GLN A 67 -18.46 -25.55 -0.61
N LYS A 68 -17.51 -25.44 0.33
CA LYS A 68 -16.78 -26.58 0.92
C LYS A 68 -17.67 -27.62 1.60
N ARG A 69 -18.84 -27.19 2.10
CA ARG A 69 -19.78 -28.03 2.88
C ARG A 69 -20.98 -28.48 2.05
N ALA A 70 -21.51 -27.62 1.18
CA ALA A 70 -22.81 -27.85 0.52
C ALA A 70 -22.70 -28.50 -0.86
N ILE A 71 -21.60 -28.31 -1.62
CA ILE A 71 -21.50 -28.85 -2.99
C ILE A 71 -21.61 -30.37 -3.00
N ARG A 72 -20.84 -31.07 -2.15
CA ARG A 72 -20.83 -32.54 -2.15
C ARG A 72 -22.20 -33.14 -1.77
N PRO A 73 -22.88 -32.71 -0.69
CA PRO A 73 -24.25 -33.10 -0.40
C PRO A 73 -25.20 -32.97 -1.60
N ILE A 74 -25.15 -31.83 -2.31
CA ILE A 74 -25.99 -31.59 -3.49
C ILE A 74 -25.65 -32.59 -4.60
N VAL A 75 -24.36 -32.78 -4.90
CA VAL A 75 -23.89 -33.74 -5.92
C VAL A 75 -24.30 -35.18 -5.59
N SER A 76 -24.39 -35.53 -4.30
CA SER A 76 -24.83 -36.87 -3.86
C SER A 76 -26.35 -37.09 -3.89
N GLY A 77 -27.14 -36.12 -4.37
CA GLY A 77 -28.60 -36.25 -4.48
C GLY A 77 -29.35 -36.13 -3.15
N ARG A 78 -28.70 -35.61 -2.09
CA ARG A 78 -29.35 -35.39 -0.78
C ARG A 78 -30.04 -34.03 -0.75
N ASP A 79 -31.18 -33.96 -0.08
CA ASP A 79 -31.83 -32.68 0.20
C ASP A 79 -30.92 -31.81 1.08
N VAL A 80 -30.83 -30.52 0.79
CA VAL A 80 -29.92 -29.60 1.49
C VAL A 80 -30.66 -28.32 1.88
N ILE A 81 -30.53 -27.94 3.14
CA ILE A 81 -30.89 -26.62 3.67
C ILE A 81 -29.59 -25.91 4.02
N ALA A 82 -29.28 -24.84 3.29
CA ALA A 82 -28.05 -24.09 3.45
C ALA A 82 -28.33 -22.62 3.75
N GLN A 83 -27.97 -22.21 4.97
CA GLN A 83 -27.98 -20.81 5.39
C GLN A 83 -26.58 -20.22 5.21
N SER A 84 -26.48 -19.06 4.57
CA SER A 84 -25.22 -18.30 4.54
C SER A 84 -25.46 -16.84 4.15
N GLN A 85 -24.57 -15.95 4.59
CA GLN A 85 -24.65 -14.52 4.30
C GLN A 85 -24.63 -14.23 2.78
N SER A 86 -25.24 -13.13 2.36
CA SER A 86 -25.17 -12.64 0.99
C SER A 86 -23.72 -12.38 0.54
N GLY A 87 -23.39 -12.73 -0.70
CA GLY A 87 -22.03 -12.55 -1.25
C GLY A 87 -21.04 -13.69 -0.94
N THR A 88 -21.44 -14.74 -0.24
CA THR A 88 -20.57 -15.90 0.11
C THR A 88 -20.48 -16.99 -0.98
N GLY A 89 -21.02 -16.73 -2.17
CA GLY A 89 -20.99 -17.68 -3.30
C GLY A 89 -22.15 -18.68 -3.36
N LYS A 90 -23.28 -18.41 -2.67
CA LYS A 90 -24.52 -19.21 -2.65
C LYS A 90 -25.00 -19.68 -4.02
N THR A 91 -25.13 -18.74 -4.97
CA THR A 91 -25.61 -19.04 -6.32
C THR A 91 -24.70 -20.03 -7.04
N ALA A 92 -23.38 -19.87 -6.90
CA ALA A 92 -22.42 -20.80 -7.49
C ALA A 92 -22.47 -22.17 -6.81
N THR A 93 -22.74 -22.25 -5.51
CA THR A 93 -22.85 -23.54 -4.77
C THR A 93 -23.87 -24.48 -5.40
N PHE A 94 -25.13 -24.03 -5.56
CA PHE A 94 -26.15 -24.89 -6.15
C PHE A 94 -26.02 -25.03 -7.66
N SER A 95 -25.48 -24.00 -8.35
CA SER A 95 -25.24 -24.07 -9.79
C SER A 95 -24.18 -25.14 -10.13
N ILE A 96 -23.12 -25.25 -9.34
CA ILE A 96 -22.12 -26.32 -9.49
C ILE A 96 -22.76 -27.68 -9.20
N GLY A 97 -23.55 -27.78 -8.13
CA GLY A 97 -24.26 -29.00 -7.77
C GLY A 97 -25.21 -29.50 -8.87
N LEU A 98 -26.05 -28.63 -9.41
CA LEU A 98 -26.99 -29.02 -10.49
C LEU A 98 -26.24 -29.35 -11.79
N LEU A 99 -25.22 -28.58 -12.18
CA LEU A 99 -24.47 -28.82 -13.42
C LEU A 99 -23.75 -30.18 -13.37
N GLN A 100 -23.32 -30.61 -12.19
CA GLN A 100 -22.72 -31.91 -11.99
C GLN A 100 -23.73 -33.06 -12.22
N VAL A 101 -24.98 -32.89 -11.81
CA VAL A 101 -26.03 -33.94 -11.84
C VAL A 101 -26.74 -34.04 -13.19
N ILE A 102 -26.91 -32.93 -13.90
CA ILE A 102 -27.60 -32.92 -15.21
C ILE A 102 -26.80 -33.66 -16.29
N ASP A 103 -27.51 -34.12 -17.31
CA ASP A 103 -26.97 -34.72 -18.53
C ASP A 103 -27.33 -33.86 -19.74
N THR A 104 -26.31 -33.23 -20.34
CA THR A 104 -26.46 -32.29 -21.45
C THR A 104 -26.70 -32.98 -22.81
N GLN A 105 -26.70 -34.31 -22.85
CA GLN A 105 -27.08 -35.06 -24.06
C GLN A 105 -28.60 -35.15 -24.24
N LEU A 106 -29.36 -35.01 -23.15
CA LEU A 106 -30.82 -35.09 -23.14
C LEU A 106 -31.43 -33.69 -23.24
N ARG A 107 -32.18 -33.41 -24.31
CA ARG A 107 -32.86 -32.12 -24.51
C ARG A 107 -34.16 -31.99 -23.71
N GLU A 108 -34.08 -32.22 -22.41
CA GLU A 108 -35.20 -32.17 -21.48
C GLU A 108 -34.84 -31.36 -20.24
N THR A 109 -35.83 -30.74 -19.61
CA THR A 109 -35.62 -29.98 -18.37
C THR A 109 -35.35 -30.93 -17.21
N GLN A 110 -34.15 -30.84 -16.63
CA GLN A 110 -33.68 -31.70 -15.55
C GLN A 110 -33.49 -30.95 -14.23
N ALA A 111 -33.37 -29.62 -14.27
CA ALA A 111 -33.28 -28.79 -13.07
C ALA A 111 -34.22 -27.59 -13.15
N LEU A 112 -34.92 -27.31 -12.05
CA LEU A 112 -35.78 -26.15 -11.88
C LEU A 112 -35.27 -25.31 -10.72
N VAL A 113 -35.03 -24.01 -10.96
CA VAL A 113 -34.62 -23.04 -9.93
C VAL A 113 -35.69 -21.96 -9.80
N LEU A 114 -36.30 -21.85 -8.62
CA LEU A 114 -37.19 -20.75 -8.30
C LEU A 114 -36.43 -19.61 -7.63
N ALA A 115 -36.72 -18.40 -8.08
CA ALA A 115 -36.23 -17.17 -7.48
C ALA A 115 -37.40 -16.19 -7.27
N PRO A 116 -37.40 -15.41 -6.17
CA PRO A 116 -38.49 -14.47 -5.86
C PRO A 116 -38.64 -13.35 -6.89
N THR A 117 -37.52 -12.86 -7.44
CA THR A 117 -37.50 -11.70 -8.33
C THR A 117 -37.07 -12.06 -9.76
N ARG A 118 -37.51 -11.23 -10.71
CA ARG A 118 -37.21 -11.38 -12.13
C ARG A 118 -35.72 -11.24 -12.39
N GLU A 119 -35.11 -10.27 -11.73
CA GLU A 119 -33.71 -9.89 -11.83
C GLU A 119 -32.80 -11.02 -11.33
N LEU A 120 -33.14 -11.61 -10.18
CA LEU A 120 -32.39 -12.74 -9.63
C LEU A 120 -32.48 -13.97 -10.55
N ALA A 121 -33.66 -14.27 -11.11
CA ALA A 121 -33.82 -15.36 -12.06
C ALA A 121 -32.90 -15.19 -13.30
N GLN A 122 -32.80 -13.98 -13.87
CA GLN A 122 -31.88 -13.72 -14.98
C GLN A 122 -30.41 -13.84 -14.55
N GLN A 123 -30.07 -13.41 -13.34
CA GLN A 123 -28.72 -13.52 -12.82
C GLN A 123 -28.30 -14.99 -12.65
N ILE A 124 -29.16 -15.81 -12.05
CA ILE A 124 -28.91 -17.24 -11.89
C ILE A 124 -28.73 -17.90 -13.26
N GLN A 125 -29.57 -17.59 -14.25
CA GLN A 125 -29.41 -18.11 -15.62
C GLN A 125 -28.01 -17.79 -16.18
N LYS A 126 -27.52 -16.56 -16.02
CA LYS A 126 -26.18 -16.17 -16.47
C LYS A 126 -25.07 -16.95 -15.76
N VAL A 127 -25.20 -17.15 -14.44
CA VAL A 127 -24.22 -17.93 -13.66
C VAL A 127 -24.18 -19.38 -14.12
N VAL A 128 -25.35 -20.01 -14.33
CA VAL A 128 -25.45 -21.40 -14.81
C VAL A 128 -24.81 -21.54 -16.20
N LEU A 129 -25.10 -20.63 -17.12
CA LEU A 129 -24.51 -20.64 -18.47
C LEU A 129 -22.99 -20.43 -18.43
N ALA A 130 -22.50 -19.52 -17.59
CA ALA A 130 -21.08 -19.22 -17.51
C ALA A 130 -20.26 -20.36 -16.87
N LEU A 131 -20.77 -20.98 -15.80
CA LEU A 131 -20.13 -22.14 -15.18
C LEU A 131 -20.20 -23.39 -16.08
N GLY A 132 -21.29 -23.53 -16.84
CA GLY A 132 -21.53 -24.63 -17.78
C GLY A 132 -21.05 -24.38 -19.20
N ASP A 133 -20.29 -23.31 -19.47
CA ASP A 133 -19.85 -22.90 -20.82
C ASP A 133 -19.15 -24.05 -21.58
N ARG A 134 -18.35 -24.84 -20.86
CA ARG A 134 -17.62 -25.99 -21.42
C ARG A 134 -18.41 -27.30 -21.48
N MET A 135 -19.65 -27.32 -20.98
CA MET A 135 -20.54 -28.49 -20.95
C MET A 135 -21.63 -28.47 -22.01
N ASN A 136 -21.72 -27.37 -22.79
CA ASN A 136 -22.80 -27.10 -23.74
C ASN A 136 -24.20 -27.10 -23.09
N VAL A 137 -24.29 -26.61 -21.85
CA VAL A 137 -25.58 -26.53 -21.13
C VAL A 137 -26.50 -25.51 -21.79
N GLN A 138 -27.82 -25.75 -21.68
CA GLN A 138 -28.87 -24.84 -22.15
C GLN A 138 -29.71 -24.46 -20.94
N ALA A 139 -29.88 -23.16 -20.70
CA ALA A 139 -30.64 -22.63 -19.58
C ALA A 139 -31.51 -21.45 -20.01
N HIS A 140 -32.74 -21.41 -19.51
CA HIS A 140 -33.72 -20.36 -19.84
C HIS A 140 -34.39 -19.80 -18.58
N ALA A 141 -34.66 -18.49 -18.58
CA ALA A 141 -35.34 -17.81 -17.48
C ALA A 141 -36.81 -17.51 -17.82
N CYS A 142 -37.75 -18.22 -17.18
CA CYS A 142 -39.19 -18.04 -17.31
C CYS A 142 -39.69 -16.96 -16.33
N ILE A 143 -39.91 -15.75 -16.83
CA ILE A 143 -40.15 -14.56 -16.00
C ILE A 143 -41.42 -13.83 -16.42
N GLY A 144 -42.26 -13.44 -15.46
CA GLY A 144 -43.46 -12.63 -15.73
C GLY A 144 -43.17 -11.29 -16.43
N GLY A 145 -44.11 -10.78 -17.22
CA GLY A 145 -43.96 -9.51 -17.97
C GLY A 145 -43.15 -9.60 -19.27
N THR A 146 -42.58 -10.76 -19.59
CA THR A 146 -41.95 -11.05 -20.88
C THR A 146 -42.95 -11.75 -21.83
N ASN A 147 -42.62 -11.81 -23.13
CA ASN A 147 -43.46 -12.46 -24.13
C ASN A 147 -43.54 -13.97 -23.89
N VAL A 148 -44.73 -14.46 -23.55
CA VAL A 148 -44.99 -15.89 -23.29
C VAL A 148 -44.64 -16.76 -24.50
N GLY A 149 -44.85 -16.27 -25.73
CA GLY A 149 -44.53 -17.02 -26.94
C GLY A 149 -43.03 -17.30 -27.10
N GLU A 150 -42.16 -16.47 -26.52
CA GLU A 150 -40.72 -16.71 -26.52
C GLU A 150 -40.34 -17.82 -25.52
N ASP A 151 -40.93 -17.80 -24.32
CA ASP A 151 -40.76 -18.86 -23.32
C ASP A 151 -41.17 -20.22 -23.91
N ILE A 152 -42.34 -20.30 -24.55
CA ILE A 152 -42.83 -21.53 -25.19
C ILE A 152 -41.83 -22.03 -26.23
N ARG A 153 -41.37 -21.17 -27.15
CA ARG A 153 -40.40 -21.56 -28.18
C ARG A 153 -39.08 -22.08 -27.59
N LYS A 154 -38.60 -21.45 -26.52
CA LYS A 154 -37.34 -21.85 -25.86
C LYS A 154 -37.49 -23.17 -25.13
N LEU A 155 -38.61 -23.37 -24.44
CA LEU A 155 -38.94 -24.62 -23.76
C LEU A 155 -39.12 -25.78 -24.76
N ASP A 156 -39.81 -25.54 -25.88
CA ASP A 156 -39.99 -26.51 -26.97
C ASP A 156 -38.66 -26.90 -27.62
N TYR A 157 -37.69 -25.99 -27.70
CA TYR A 157 -36.35 -26.28 -28.20
C TYR A 157 -35.56 -27.26 -27.31
N GLY A 158 -35.94 -27.40 -26.03
CA GLY A 158 -35.30 -28.24 -25.03
C GLY A 158 -34.25 -27.47 -24.23
N GLN A 159 -34.55 -27.17 -22.97
CA GLN A 159 -33.65 -26.51 -22.01
C GLN A 159 -33.31 -27.50 -20.90
N HIS A 160 -32.05 -27.57 -20.50
CA HIS A 160 -31.62 -28.48 -19.42
C HIS A 160 -31.96 -27.92 -18.04
N VAL A 161 -31.85 -26.59 -17.90
CA VAL A 161 -32.11 -25.86 -16.66
C VAL A 161 -33.13 -24.76 -16.91
N VAL A 162 -34.19 -24.73 -16.13
CA VAL A 162 -35.17 -23.63 -16.13
C VAL A 162 -35.05 -22.87 -14.83
N VAL A 163 -34.93 -21.55 -14.93
CA VAL A 163 -34.93 -20.63 -13.79
C VAL A 163 -36.16 -19.75 -13.91
N GLY A 164 -36.86 -19.40 -12.82
CA GLY A 164 -38.01 -18.52 -12.99
C GLY A 164 -38.70 -18.07 -11.73
N THR A 165 -39.59 -17.09 -11.92
CA THR A 165 -40.49 -16.60 -10.87
C THR A 165 -41.68 -17.56 -10.72
N PRO A 166 -42.17 -17.85 -9.49
CA PRO A 166 -43.21 -18.84 -9.24
C PRO A 166 -44.43 -18.72 -10.17
N GLY A 167 -45.01 -17.53 -10.31
CA GLY A 167 -46.20 -17.34 -11.14
C GLY A 167 -46.02 -17.69 -12.63
N ARG A 168 -44.89 -17.33 -13.26
CA ARG A 168 -44.63 -17.67 -14.68
C ARG A 168 -44.27 -19.14 -14.84
N VAL A 169 -43.52 -19.73 -13.92
CA VAL A 169 -43.21 -21.17 -13.94
C VAL A 169 -44.48 -21.99 -13.81
N PHE A 170 -45.35 -21.63 -12.86
CA PHE A 170 -46.65 -22.27 -12.67
C PHE A 170 -47.53 -22.21 -13.92
N ASP A 171 -47.60 -21.04 -14.58
CA ASP A 171 -48.32 -20.87 -15.85
C ASP A 171 -47.74 -21.78 -16.95
N MET A 172 -46.42 -21.89 -17.08
CA MET A 172 -45.79 -22.76 -18.09
C MET A 172 -46.01 -24.26 -17.81
N ILE A 173 -46.05 -24.67 -16.55
CA ILE A 173 -46.38 -26.06 -16.15
C ILE A 173 -47.85 -26.34 -16.44
N THR A 174 -48.76 -25.44 -16.03
CA THR A 174 -50.21 -25.62 -16.19
C THR A 174 -50.61 -25.68 -17.67
N ARG A 175 -49.94 -24.90 -18.54
CA ARG A 175 -50.12 -24.95 -20.00
C ARG A 175 -49.44 -26.14 -20.67
N GLN A 176 -48.75 -26.99 -19.92
CA GLN A 176 -47.99 -28.15 -20.40
C GLN A 176 -46.82 -27.78 -21.35
N ASN A 177 -46.35 -26.53 -21.33
CA ASN A 177 -45.18 -26.11 -22.09
C ASN A 177 -43.87 -26.43 -21.35
N LEU A 178 -43.90 -26.42 -20.01
CA LEU A 178 -42.80 -26.91 -19.18
C LEU A 178 -43.12 -28.32 -18.68
N ARG A 179 -42.47 -29.33 -19.27
CA ARG A 179 -42.57 -30.73 -18.83
C ARG A 179 -41.73 -30.93 -17.57
N THR A 180 -42.33 -31.50 -16.53
CA THR A 180 -41.71 -31.70 -15.20
C THR A 180 -41.21 -33.13 -14.98
N ASP A 181 -41.58 -34.09 -15.84
CA ASP A 181 -41.34 -35.53 -15.64
C ASP A 181 -39.85 -35.89 -15.47
N SER A 182 -38.96 -35.18 -16.17
CA SER A 182 -37.52 -35.44 -16.19
C SER A 182 -36.71 -34.63 -15.16
N LEU A 183 -37.38 -33.88 -14.28
CA LEU A 183 -36.73 -33.06 -13.26
C LEU A 183 -36.06 -33.93 -12.18
N LYS A 184 -34.77 -33.69 -11.95
CA LYS A 184 -33.95 -34.35 -10.93
C LYS A 184 -33.72 -33.47 -9.71
N VAL A 185 -33.61 -32.16 -9.91
CA VAL A 185 -33.25 -31.19 -8.86
C VAL A 185 -34.19 -29.99 -8.90
N PHE A 186 -34.72 -29.63 -7.72
CA PHE A 186 -35.51 -28.44 -7.48
C PHE A 186 -34.78 -27.54 -6.48
N VAL A 187 -34.51 -26.29 -6.86
CA VAL A 187 -33.78 -25.32 -6.04
C VAL A 187 -34.67 -24.12 -5.71
N MET A 188 -34.67 -23.70 -4.46
CA MET A 188 -35.27 -22.45 -3.99
C MET A 188 -34.17 -21.52 -3.49
N ASP A 189 -33.91 -20.43 -4.21
CA ASP A 189 -32.97 -19.37 -3.82
C ASP A 189 -33.73 -18.19 -3.20
N GLU A 190 -33.17 -17.58 -2.15
CA GLU A 190 -33.85 -16.54 -1.33
C GLU A 190 -35.24 -17.03 -0.83
N ALA A 191 -35.25 -18.25 -0.26
CA ALA A 191 -36.48 -18.91 0.19
C ALA A 191 -37.22 -18.14 1.30
N ASP A 192 -36.51 -17.32 2.09
CA ASP A 192 -37.12 -16.41 3.05
C ASP A 192 -38.05 -15.38 2.40
N GLU A 193 -37.72 -14.88 1.22
CA GLU A 193 -38.57 -13.95 0.50
C GLU A 193 -39.80 -14.62 -0.10
N MET A 194 -39.64 -15.84 -0.61
CA MET A 194 -40.74 -16.59 -1.19
C MET A 194 -41.73 -17.11 -0.14
N LEU A 195 -41.32 -17.15 1.13
CA LEU A 195 -42.06 -17.78 2.23
C LEU A 195 -42.43 -16.83 3.39
N THR A 196 -41.75 -15.69 3.58
CA THR A 196 -42.03 -14.71 4.66
C THR A 196 -42.75 -13.47 4.13
N LYS A 197 -43.73 -13.02 4.95
CA LYS A 197 -44.62 -11.83 4.89
C LYS A 197 -46.01 -12.02 4.29
N GLY A 198 -46.94 -12.11 5.24
CA GLY A 198 -48.30 -11.59 5.15
C GLY A 198 -49.09 -11.88 6.42
N ASN A 199 -48.92 -11.06 7.47
CA ASN A 199 -49.81 -11.08 8.62
C ASN A 199 -51.27 -10.86 8.17
N GLU A 200 -52.09 -11.87 8.43
CA GLU A 200 -53.54 -11.96 8.70
C GLU A 200 -54.63 -11.10 8.01
N LEU A 201 -54.37 -10.16 7.09
CA LEU A 201 -55.49 -9.50 6.38
C LEU A 201 -55.33 -9.35 4.86
N LEU A 202 -54.15 -9.68 4.33
CA LEU A 202 -53.86 -9.81 2.90
C LEU A 202 -53.63 -11.29 2.51
N TYR A 203 -54.20 -12.22 3.27
CA TYR A 203 -54.06 -13.66 3.00
C TYR A 203 -54.81 -14.11 1.74
N LEU A 204 -55.63 -13.24 1.13
CA LEU A 204 -56.57 -13.59 0.07
C LEU A 204 -56.18 -13.16 -1.37
N ILE A 205 -55.15 -12.33 -1.58
CA ILE A 205 -54.98 -11.63 -2.87
C ILE A 205 -53.77 -12.10 -3.73
N LEU A 206 -52.69 -12.70 -3.20
CA LEU A 206 -51.47 -12.98 -4.01
C LEU A 206 -50.88 -14.40 -4.01
N GLY A 207 -51.33 -15.35 -3.19
CA GLY A 207 -51.17 -16.81 -3.43
C GLY A 207 -49.77 -17.41 -3.66
N PHE A 208 -48.65 -16.75 -3.36
CA PHE A 208 -47.31 -17.28 -3.68
C PHE A 208 -46.97 -18.61 -2.96
N LYS A 209 -47.45 -18.79 -1.74
CA LYS A 209 -47.30 -20.05 -0.98
C LYS A 209 -48.07 -21.20 -1.63
N ASP A 210 -49.28 -20.94 -2.10
CA ASP A 210 -50.10 -21.93 -2.80
C ASP A 210 -49.48 -22.26 -4.16
N GLN A 211 -48.96 -21.27 -4.88
CA GLN A 211 -48.26 -21.49 -6.15
C GLN A 211 -47.01 -22.37 -6.01
N ILE A 212 -46.19 -22.17 -4.99
CA ILE A 212 -45.01 -23.03 -4.76
C ILE A 212 -45.44 -24.46 -4.42
N TYR A 213 -46.48 -24.60 -3.59
CA TYR A 213 -47.05 -25.90 -3.25
C TYR A 213 -47.67 -26.60 -4.47
N ASP A 214 -48.35 -25.85 -5.34
CA ASP A 214 -48.92 -26.36 -6.57
C ASP A 214 -47.84 -26.73 -7.59
N ILE A 215 -46.77 -25.92 -7.74
CA ILE A 215 -45.59 -26.30 -8.52
C ILE A 215 -45.04 -27.62 -8.00
N TYR A 216 -44.84 -27.75 -6.68
CA TYR A 216 -44.30 -28.97 -6.06
C TYR A 216 -45.17 -30.20 -6.34
N ARG A 217 -46.51 -30.05 -6.36
CA ARG A 217 -47.45 -31.13 -6.71
C ARG A 217 -47.28 -31.66 -8.14
N PHE A 218 -46.78 -30.84 -9.05
CA PHE A 218 -46.47 -31.24 -10.43
C PHE A 218 -45.05 -31.83 -10.58
N LEU A 219 -44.22 -31.80 -9.54
CA LEU A 219 -42.86 -32.35 -9.58
C LEU A 219 -42.87 -33.89 -9.39
N PRO A 220 -41.90 -34.59 -9.98
CA PRO A 220 -41.82 -36.04 -9.90
C PRO A 220 -41.52 -36.55 -8.48
N PRO A 221 -42.00 -37.75 -8.11
CA PRO A 221 -41.73 -38.35 -6.80
C PRO A 221 -40.23 -38.69 -6.69
N GLY A 222 -39.59 -38.26 -5.59
CA GLY A 222 -38.17 -38.50 -5.35
C GLY A 222 -37.22 -37.43 -5.91
N ILE A 223 -37.74 -36.26 -6.31
CA ILE A 223 -36.93 -35.09 -6.67
C ILE A 223 -36.07 -34.61 -5.50
N GLN A 224 -34.82 -34.24 -5.78
CA GLN A 224 -33.95 -33.60 -4.78
C GLN A 224 -34.36 -32.14 -4.57
N VAL A 225 -34.52 -31.72 -3.32
CA VAL A 225 -34.86 -30.34 -2.96
C VAL A 225 -33.67 -29.64 -2.29
N VAL A 226 -33.29 -28.48 -2.81
CA VAL A 226 -32.23 -27.63 -2.27
C VAL A 226 -32.79 -26.26 -1.90
N VAL A 227 -32.66 -25.88 -0.64
CA VAL A 227 -33.14 -24.60 -0.10
C VAL A 227 -31.93 -23.77 0.33
N ILE A 228 -31.80 -22.57 -0.23
CA ILE A 228 -30.72 -21.65 0.09
C ILE A 228 -31.29 -20.28 0.45
N SER A 229 -30.84 -19.74 1.58
CA SER A 229 -31.31 -18.43 2.05
C SER A 229 -30.25 -17.71 2.90
N ALA A 230 -30.39 -16.38 3.01
CA ALA A 230 -29.61 -15.59 3.96
C ALA A 230 -30.09 -15.81 5.41
N THR A 231 -31.41 -15.89 5.58
CA THR A 231 -32.09 -16.10 6.86
C THR A 231 -33.04 -17.29 6.75
N LEU A 232 -33.19 -18.05 7.84
CA LEU A 232 -34.16 -19.16 7.91
C LEU A 232 -34.90 -19.09 9.24
N PRO A 233 -35.97 -18.27 9.32
CA PRO A 233 -36.91 -18.27 10.45
C PRO A 233 -37.46 -19.68 10.74
N HIS A 234 -37.87 -19.93 11.98
CA HIS A 234 -38.40 -21.23 12.42
C HIS A 234 -39.62 -21.67 11.59
N GLU A 235 -40.49 -20.72 11.24
CA GLU A 235 -41.69 -20.96 10.41
C GLU A 235 -41.34 -21.52 9.02
N ILE A 236 -40.22 -21.08 8.45
CA ILE A 236 -39.73 -21.58 7.16
C ILE A 236 -39.12 -22.97 7.32
N LEU A 237 -38.36 -23.20 8.38
CA LEU A 237 -37.80 -24.52 8.69
C LEU A 237 -38.91 -25.56 8.90
N GLU A 238 -40.02 -25.21 9.56
CA GLU A 238 -41.19 -26.08 9.70
C GLU A 238 -41.85 -26.38 8.35
N MET A 239 -41.99 -25.38 7.48
CA MET A 239 -42.53 -25.54 6.14
C MET A 239 -41.69 -26.48 5.28
N THR A 240 -40.35 -26.38 5.35
CA THR A 240 -39.45 -27.27 4.61
C THR A 240 -39.62 -28.74 4.99
N GLY A 241 -40.07 -29.04 6.22
CA GLY A 241 -40.37 -30.40 6.66
C GLY A 241 -41.53 -31.07 5.90
N LYS A 242 -42.34 -30.32 5.13
CA LYS A 242 -43.47 -30.86 4.37
C LYS A 242 -43.11 -31.39 2.99
N PHE A 243 -41.98 -31.00 2.44
CA PHE A 243 -41.57 -31.32 1.05
C PHE A 243 -40.10 -31.73 0.92
N MET A 244 -39.34 -31.85 2.02
CA MET A 244 -37.96 -32.35 2.03
C MET A 244 -37.86 -33.66 2.84
N THR A 245 -36.98 -34.55 2.42
CA THR A 245 -36.74 -35.86 3.06
C THR A 245 -35.37 -35.87 3.74
N GLU A 246 -35.35 -35.91 5.08
CA GLU A 246 -34.13 -35.94 5.91
C GLU A 246 -32.99 -35.02 5.39
N PRO A 247 -33.25 -33.69 5.31
CA PRO A 247 -32.32 -32.77 4.66
C PRO A 247 -31.06 -32.55 5.50
N ILE A 248 -29.92 -32.45 4.80
CA ILE A 248 -28.66 -32.00 5.39
C ILE A 248 -28.78 -30.51 5.71
N ARG A 249 -28.64 -30.16 6.99
CA ARG A 249 -28.73 -28.78 7.46
C ARG A 249 -27.32 -28.22 7.61
N ILE A 250 -27.04 -27.11 6.93
CA ILE A 250 -25.81 -26.34 7.04
C ILE A 250 -26.25 -24.93 7.46
N LEU A 251 -26.32 -24.71 8.77
CA LEU A 251 -26.80 -23.47 9.37
C LEU A 251 -25.62 -22.68 9.95
N VAL A 252 -25.72 -21.36 9.92
CA VAL A 252 -24.74 -20.48 10.59
C VAL A 252 -25.25 -20.25 12.01
N LYS A 253 -24.36 -20.31 13.02
CA LYS A 253 -24.76 -19.99 14.40
C LYS A 253 -25.37 -18.59 14.48
N ARG A 254 -26.44 -18.45 15.27
CA ARG A 254 -27.21 -17.20 15.36
C ARG A 254 -26.37 -15.99 15.80
N ASP A 255 -25.36 -16.22 16.66
CA ASP A 255 -24.49 -15.17 17.20
C ASP A 255 -23.40 -14.68 16.21
N GLU A 256 -23.26 -15.31 15.05
CA GLU A 256 -22.27 -14.99 14.01
C GLU A 256 -22.90 -14.59 12.67
N LEU A 257 -24.19 -14.21 12.66
CA LEU A 257 -24.81 -13.46 11.55
C LEU A 257 -24.30 -12.00 11.47
N THR A 258 -23.15 -11.73 12.10
CA THR A 258 -22.52 -10.43 12.15
C THR A 258 -22.18 -9.97 10.73
N LEU A 259 -22.50 -8.71 10.45
CA LEU A 259 -22.18 -8.03 9.21
C LEU A 259 -20.69 -7.66 9.18
N GLU A 260 -19.81 -8.64 9.38
CA GLU A 260 -18.36 -8.46 9.40
C GLU A 260 -17.90 -7.82 8.08
N GLY A 261 -17.33 -6.62 8.18
CA GLY A 261 -16.92 -5.81 7.05
C GLY A 261 -17.84 -4.63 6.71
N ILE A 262 -19.04 -4.51 7.28
CA ILE A 262 -19.91 -3.32 7.11
C ILE A 262 -19.92 -2.52 8.42
N ARG A 263 -19.38 -1.30 8.39
CA ARG A 263 -19.53 -0.37 9.52
C ARG A 263 -20.93 0.22 9.50
N GLN A 264 -21.60 0.17 10.63
CA GLN A 264 -22.98 0.60 10.78
C GLN A 264 -23.01 1.83 11.68
N TYR A 265 -23.57 2.92 11.16
CA TYR A 265 -23.76 4.15 11.91
C TYR A 265 -25.22 4.56 11.89
N PHE A 266 -25.64 5.33 12.88
CA PHE A 266 -26.86 6.11 12.80
C PHE A 266 -26.58 7.60 13.00
N VAL A 267 -27.43 8.42 12.38
CA VAL A 267 -27.51 9.85 12.60
C VAL A 267 -28.88 10.12 13.20
N HIS A 268 -28.88 10.67 14.41
CA HIS A 268 -30.12 11.09 15.06
C HIS A 268 -30.65 12.36 14.39
N VAL A 269 -31.86 12.30 13.86
CA VAL A 269 -32.52 13.44 13.22
C VAL A 269 -33.83 13.73 13.95
N GLU A 270 -33.91 14.86 14.65
CA GLU A 270 -35.08 15.20 15.47
C GLU A 270 -36.38 15.34 14.66
N ARG A 271 -36.26 15.82 13.40
CA ARG A 271 -37.40 16.11 12.52
C ARG A 271 -37.22 15.49 11.15
N GLU A 272 -38.30 14.95 10.61
CA GLU A 272 -38.26 14.28 9.30
C GLU A 272 -37.84 15.21 8.15
N ASP A 273 -38.27 16.48 8.20
CA ASP A 273 -37.90 17.50 7.21
C ASP A 273 -36.39 17.77 7.16
N TRP A 274 -35.67 17.51 8.26
CA TRP A 274 -34.22 17.73 8.35
C TRP A 274 -33.39 16.60 7.75
N LYS A 275 -34.00 15.45 7.45
CA LYS A 275 -33.30 14.32 6.83
C LYS A 275 -32.70 14.68 5.47
N PHE A 276 -33.34 15.55 4.69
CA PHE A 276 -32.83 15.97 3.39
C PHE A 276 -31.60 16.88 3.50
N GLU A 277 -31.63 17.85 4.41
CA GLU A 277 -30.48 18.71 4.70
C GLU A 277 -29.30 17.88 5.21
N THR A 278 -29.59 16.96 6.15
CA THR A 278 -28.61 16.00 6.68
C THR A 278 -28.01 15.11 5.58
N LEU A 279 -28.81 14.71 4.59
CA LEU A 279 -28.33 13.95 3.43
C LEU A 279 -27.35 14.79 2.59
N CYS A 280 -27.68 16.05 2.32
CA CYS A 280 -26.81 16.95 1.57
C CYS A 280 -25.49 17.22 2.31
N ASP A 281 -25.56 17.50 3.61
CA ASP A 281 -24.40 17.71 4.47
C ASP A 281 -23.49 16.46 4.53
N LEU A 282 -24.09 15.27 4.51
CA LEU A 282 -23.37 14.01 4.45
C LEU A 282 -22.61 13.86 3.11
N TYR A 283 -23.20 14.26 1.99
CA TYR A 283 -22.53 14.24 0.69
C TYR A 283 -21.47 15.35 0.54
N ASP A 284 -21.63 16.49 1.20
CA ASP A 284 -20.63 17.56 1.22
C ASP A 284 -19.41 17.21 2.09
N SER A 285 -19.62 16.40 3.14
CA SER A 285 -18.57 16.02 4.09
C SER A 285 -17.81 14.74 3.70
N ILE A 286 -18.39 13.88 2.86
CA ILE A 286 -17.79 12.59 2.50
C ILE A 286 -17.65 12.47 0.98
N THR A 287 -16.46 12.13 0.51
CA THR A 287 -16.22 11.79 -0.90
C THR A 287 -16.75 10.39 -1.20
N ILE A 288 -17.95 10.33 -1.77
CA ILE A 288 -18.64 9.07 -2.08
C ILE A 288 -18.59 8.81 -3.59
N SER A 289 -18.10 7.64 -4.00
CA SER A 289 -18.05 7.24 -5.42
C SER A 289 -19.44 6.89 -5.95
N GLN A 290 -20.11 5.92 -5.30
CA GLN A 290 -21.49 5.52 -5.60
C GLN A 290 -22.22 5.10 -4.31
N ALA A 291 -23.47 5.54 -4.18
CA ALA A 291 -24.32 5.24 -3.03
C ALA A 291 -25.71 4.76 -3.42
N VAL A 292 -26.30 3.93 -2.56
CA VAL A 292 -27.70 3.51 -2.65
C VAL A 292 -28.45 4.08 -1.45
N VAL A 293 -29.55 4.78 -1.72
CA VAL A 293 -30.42 5.40 -0.71
C VAL A 293 -31.74 4.64 -0.68
N PHE A 294 -32.11 4.09 0.48
CA PHE A 294 -33.35 3.35 0.65
C PHE A 294 -34.42 4.20 1.36
N CYS A 295 -35.62 4.23 0.76
CA CYS A 295 -36.83 4.80 1.34
C CYS A 295 -37.92 3.73 1.46
N ASN A 296 -38.82 3.87 2.43
CA ASN A 296 -39.88 2.88 2.68
C ASN A 296 -41.03 2.99 1.65
N THR A 297 -41.31 4.19 1.13
CA THR A 297 -42.47 4.44 0.25
C THR A 297 -42.06 4.97 -1.11
N ARG A 298 -42.87 4.68 -2.14
CA ARG A 298 -42.67 5.16 -3.51
C ARG A 298 -42.69 6.68 -3.59
N HIS A 299 -43.69 7.33 -2.98
CA HIS A 299 -43.83 8.78 -3.02
C HIS A 299 -42.57 9.49 -2.51
N LYS A 300 -41.91 8.93 -1.49
CA LYS A 300 -40.68 9.49 -0.95
C LYS A 300 -39.48 9.28 -1.88
N VAL A 301 -39.42 8.16 -2.60
CA VAL A 301 -38.41 7.95 -3.65
C VAL A 301 -38.52 9.00 -4.75
N GLU A 302 -39.73 9.25 -5.26
CA GLU A 302 -39.96 10.25 -6.31
C GLU A 302 -39.65 11.67 -5.82
N TRP A 303 -40.13 12.02 -4.61
CA TRP A 303 -39.86 13.32 -3.99
C TRP A 303 -38.36 13.56 -3.76
N LEU A 304 -37.63 12.56 -3.26
CA LEU A 304 -36.21 12.68 -2.98
C LEU A 304 -35.37 12.76 -4.27
N ASP A 305 -35.80 12.08 -5.34
CA ASP A 305 -35.18 12.16 -6.67
C ASP A 305 -35.28 13.57 -7.26
N GLU A 306 -36.47 14.18 -7.21
CA GLU A 306 -36.67 15.57 -7.64
C GLU A 306 -35.82 16.53 -6.80
N LYS A 307 -35.89 16.42 -5.47
CA LYS A 307 -35.15 17.29 -4.55
C LYS A 307 -33.64 17.20 -4.72
N MET A 308 -33.09 15.99 -4.89
CA MET A 308 -31.64 15.86 -5.11
C MET A 308 -31.21 16.31 -6.51
N LYS A 309 -32.06 16.21 -7.53
CA LYS A 309 -31.80 16.80 -8.85
C LYS A 309 -31.78 18.33 -8.81
N GLU A 310 -32.68 18.95 -8.05
CA GLU A 310 -32.67 20.41 -7.79
C GLU A 310 -31.34 20.85 -7.15
N SER A 311 -30.79 20.01 -6.27
CA SER A 311 -29.48 20.24 -5.62
C SER A 311 -28.27 19.83 -6.49
N ASN A 312 -28.45 19.61 -7.80
CA ASN A 312 -27.41 19.23 -8.78
C ASN A 312 -26.73 17.86 -8.58
N PHE A 313 -27.38 16.91 -7.89
CA PHE A 313 -26.87 15.53 -7.81
C PHE A 313 -27.24 14.71 -9.05
N THR A 314 -26.36 13.79 -9.44
CA THR A 314 -26.62 12.80 -10.50
C THR A 314 -27.31 11.58 -9.93
N VAL A 315 -28.65 11.60 -9.97
CA VAL A 315 -29.51 10.62 -9.29
C VAL A 315 -30.36 9.84 -10.27
N GLY A 316 -30.51 8.54 -10.00
CA GLY A 316 -31.54 7.69 -10.58
C GLY A 316 -32.46 7.15 -9.48
N ALA A 317 -33.75 7.01 -9.78
CA ALA A 317 -34.74 6.44 -8.87
C ALA A 317 -35.32 5.15 -9.44
N ILE A 318 -35.56 4.16 -8.57
CA ILE A 318 -36.22 2.91 -8.93
C ILE A 318 -37.30 2.51 -7.93
N HIS A 319 -38.49 2.17 -8.44
CA HIS A 319 -39.60 1.65 -7.64
C HIS A 319 -40.39 0.56 -8.38
N GLY A 320 -41.22 -0.19 -7.64
CA GLY A 320 -41.91 -1.41 -8.08
C GLY A 320 -42.98 -1.25 -9.17
N GLU A 321 -43.31 -0.03 -9.60
CA GLU A 321 -44.31 0.26 -10.64
C GLU A 321 -43.72 0.80 -11.95
N MET A 322 -42.41 1.06 -12.03
CA MET A 322 -41.78 1.51 -13.27
C MET A 322 -41.81 0.44 -14.36
N ASP A 323 -41.81 0.81 -15.63
CA ASP A 323 -41.67 -0.17 -16.70
C ASP A 323 -40.29 -0.84 -16.68
N GLN A 324 -40.23 -2.14 -17.02
CA GLN A 324 -39.00 -2.93 -16.95
C GLN A 324 -37.88 -2.36 -17.84
N LYS A 325 -38.24 -1.75 -18.99
CA LYS A 325 -37.27 -1.13 -19.90
C LYS A 325 -36.57 0.05 -19.22
N ASP A 326 -37.35 0.92 -18.59
CA ASP A 326 -36.83 2.11 -17.90
C ASP A 326 -35.99 1.71 -16.69
N ARG A 327 -36.42 0.67 -15.94
CA ARG A 327 -35.62 0.10 -14.84
C ARG A 327 -34.26 -0.38 -15.31
N ASN A 328 -34.22 -1.16 -16.39
CA ASN A 328 -32.98 -1.68 -16.95
C ASN A 328 -32.05 -0.55 -17.40
N GLU A 329 -32.61 0.55 -17.92
CA GLU A 329 -31.83 1.72 -18.31
C GLU A 329 -31.24 2.46 -17.10
N VAL A 330 -32.02 2.68 -16.03
CA VAL A 330 -31.53 3.33 -14.80
C VAL A 330 -30.41 2.51 -14.17
N VAL A 331 -30.56 1.19 -14.10
CA VAL A 331 -29.51 0.29 -13.60
C VAL A 331 -28.26 0.33 -14.46
N ARG A 332 -28.41 0.35 -15.78
CA ARG A 332 -27.26 0.46 -16.70
C ARG A 332 -26.53 1.78 -16.47
N LYS A 333 -27.24 2.91 -16.42
CA LYS A 333 -26.66 4.23 -16.15
C LYS A 333 -25.98 4.31 -14.78
N PHE A 334 -26.53 3.63 -13.77
CA PHE A 334 -25.88 3.52 -12.47
C PHE A 334 -24.62 2.66 -12.53
N ARG A 335 -24.64 1.50 -13.21
CA ARG A 335 -23.44 0.65 -13.41
C ARG A 335 -22.33 1.35 -14.20
N ASP A 336 -22.69 2.17 -15.18
CA ASP A 336 -21.74 2.93 -16.01
C ASP A 336 -21.19 4.17 -15.28
N GLY A 337 -21.64 4.45 -14.04
CA GLY A 337 -21.18 5.58 -13.23
C GLY A 337 -21.78 6.93 -13.61
N ILE A 338 -22.80 6.95 -14.49
CA ILE A 338 -23.52 8.16 -14.90
C ILE A 338 -24.37 8.68 -13.74
N TYR A 339 -25.08 7.77 -13.06
CA TYR A 339 -25.72 8.06 -11.78
C TYR A 339 -24.77 7.69 -10.64
N ARG A 340 -24.50 8.64 -9.76
CA ARG A 340 -23.71 8.41 -8.53
C ARG A 340 -24.58 7.99 -7.36
N VAL A 341 -25.86 8.38 -7.36
CA VAL A 341 -26.82 7.98 -6.32
C VAL A 341 -27.99 7.23 -6.94
N LEU A 342 -28.33 6.09 -6.34
CA LEU A 342 -29.52 5.31 -6.68
C LEU A 342 -30.50 5.36 -5.51
N ILE A 343 -31.67 5.97 -5.70
CA ILE A 343 -32.74 5.97 -4.71
C ILE A 343 -33.70 4.82 -5.00
N SER A 344 -34.07 4.06 -3.97
CA SER A 344 -34.85 2.85 -4.17
C SER A 344 -35.75 2.47 -2.99
N THR A 345 -36.81 1.72 -3.28
CA THR A 345 -37.62 1.01 -2.27
C THR A 345 -37.05 -0.38 -1.94
N ASP A 346 -37.59 -1.03 -0.90
CA ASP A 346 -37.22 -2.38 -0.44
C ASP A 346 -37.31 -3.47 -1.52
N VAL A 347 -38.21 -3.29 -2.49
CA VAL A 347 -38.43 -4.20 -3.63
C VAL A 347 -37.13 -4.43 -4.43
N TRP A 348 -36.17 -3.53 -4.28
CA TRP A 348 -34.90 -3.48 -5.03
C TRP A 348 -33.67 -3.66 -4.14
N SER A 349 -33.87 -3.91 -2.84
CA SER A 349 -32.80 -4.27 -1.90
C SER A 349 -32.29 -5.70 -2.09
N ARG A 350 -32.90 -6.50 -2.98
CA ARG A 350 -32.65 -7.93 -3.21
C ARG A 350 -32.43 -8.23 -4.70
N GLY A 351 -31.67 -9.27 -5.05
CA GLY A 351 -31.46 -9.68 -6.46
C GLY A 351 -30.55 -8.83 -7.39
N LEU A 352 -30.13 -7.61 -7.03
CA LEU A 352 -29.14 -6.87 -7.84
C LEU A 352 -27.70 -7.11 -7.44
N ASP A 353 -26.90 -7.58 -8.40
CA ASP A 353 -25.45 -7.49 -8.33
C ASP A 353 -24.98 -6.19 -8.98
N ILE A 354 -24.64 -5.21 -8.13
CA ILE A 354 -24.02 -3.95 -8.54
C ILE A 354 -22.62 -3.93 -7.93
N PRO A 355 -21.58 -4.24 -8.72
CA PRO A 355 -20.21 -4.11 -8.27
C PRO A 355 -19.90 -2.64 -8.00
N GLY A 356 -19.45 -2.29 -6.80
CA GLY A 356 -18.89 -0.97 -6.51
C GLY A 356 -19.63 -0.08 -5.51
N VAL A 357 -20.74 -0.52 -4.91
CA VAL A 357 -21.43 0.26 -3.86
C VAL A 357 -20.62 0.22 -2.56
N SER A 358 -20.06 1.36 -2.16
CA SER A 358 -19.31 1.51 -0.90
C SER A 358 -20.17 1.99 0.27
N LEU A 359 -21.25 2.72 -0.02
CA LEU A 359 -22.13 3.34 0.97
C LEU A 359 -23.60 2.99 0.71
N VAL A 360 -24.27 2.54 1.76
CA VAL A 360 -25.74 2.39 1.82
C VAL A 360 -26.28 3.40 2.82
N ILE A 361 -27.29 4.17 2.42
CA ILE A 361 -27.99 5.11 3.30
C ILE A 361 -29.42 4.64 3.45
N ASN A 362 -29.82 4.29 4.66
CA ASN A 362 -31.23 4.07 5.00
C ASN A 362 -31.83 5.42 5.39
N TYR A 363 -32.46 6.09 4.41
CA TYR A 363 -33.13 7.38 4.65
C TYR A 363 -34.34 7.19 5.57
N ASP A 364 -35.05 6.06 5.41
CA ASP A 364 -36.01 5.57 6.38
C ASP A 364 -35.51 4.24 6.97
N VAL A 365 -35.63 4.07 8.28
CA VAL A 365 -35.33 2.79 8.95
C VAL A 365 -36.32 1.73 8.42
N PRO A 366 -35.86 0.54 8.03
CA PRO A 366 -36.73 -0.51 7.49
C PRO A 366 -37.75 -0.99 8.53
N THR A 367 -38.98 -1.25 8.06
CA THR A 367 -40.08 -1.72 8.91
C THR A 367 -39.99 -3.19 9.32
N ASN A 368 -39.12 -3.98 8.68
CA ASN A 368 -38.85 -5.36 9.06
C ASN A 368 -37.35 -5.59 9.23
N ARG A 369 -37.00 -6.35 10.26
CA ARG A 369 -35.64 -6.71 10.66
C ARG A 369 -34.86 -7.42 9.56
N GLU A 370 -35.53 -8.28 8.79
CA GLU A 370 -34.89 -8.98 7.67
C GLU A 370 -34.50 -8.00 6.57
N ALA A 371 -35.38 -7.05 6.22
CA ALA A 371 -35.14 -6.07 5.15
C ALA A 371 -33.87 -5.24 5.41
N TYR A 372 -33.57 -4.93 6.67
CA TYR A 372 -32.34 -4.26 7.09
C TYR A 372 -31.08 -4.97 6.56
N LEU A 373 -30.99 -6.29 6.76
CA LEU A 373 -29.86 -7.11 6.34
C LEU A 373 -29.64 -7.07 4.82
N HIS A 374 -30.72 -7.05 4.03
CA HIS A 374 -30.62 -7.03 2.56
C HIS A 374 -30.25 -5.66 2.01
N ARG A 375 -30.73 -4.58 2.64
CA ARG A 375 -30.36 -3.20 2.28
C ARG A 375 -28.86 -2.99 2.45
N ILE A 376 -28.34 -3.30 3.64
CA ILE A 376 -26.92 -3.07 3.94
C ILE A 376 -26.02 -4.10 3.26
N GLY A 377 -26.49 -5.32 3.00
CA GLY A 377 -25.77 -6.34 2.22
C GLY A 377 -25.58 -6.01 0.73
N ARG A 378 -25.95 -4.80 0.29
CA ARG A 378 -25.55 -4.22 -0.99
C ARG A 378 -24.15 -3.60 -0.94
N SER A 379 -23.67 -3.17 0.23
CA SER A 379 -22.26 -2.83 0.47
C SER A 379 -21.51 -4.05 1.05
N GLY A 380 -20.18 -4.03 1.03
CA GLY A 380 -19.38 -5.05 1.71
C GLY A 380 -19.13 -6.37 0.95
N ARG A 381 -19.52 -6.48 -0.33
CA ARG A 381 -19.36 -7.73 -1.11
C ARG A 381 -17.90 -8.02 -1.50
N TYR A 382 -17.55 -9.31 -1.55
CA TYR A 382 -16.23 -9.81 -2.00
C TYR A 382 -15.02 -9.34 -1.16
N GLY A 383 -15.18 -9.18 0.16
CA GLY A 383 -14.09 -8.81 1.07
C GLY A 383 -13.71 -7.31 1.08
N ARG A 384 -14.57 -6.45 0.49
CA ARG A 384 -14.46 -4.99 0.60
C ARG A 384 -15.15 -4.52 1.88
N LYS A 385 -14.62 -3.49 2.55
CA LYS A 385 -15.30 -2.88 3.70
C LYS A 385 -16.40 -1.93 3.20
N GLY A 386 -17.63 -2.09 3.69
CA GLY A 386 -18.79 -1.25 3.37
C GLY A 386 -19.17 -0.33 4.53
N CYS A 387 -19.98 0.68 4.26
CA CYS A 387 -20.58 1.53 5.27
C CYS A 387 -22.11 1.55 5.09
N ALA A 388 -22.84 1.51 6.20
CA ALA A 388 -24.29 1.69 6.24
C ALA A 388 -24.64 2.79 7.23
N ILE A 389 -25.39 3.81 6.79
CA ILE A 389 -25.80 4.95 7.63
C ILE A 389 -27.32 4.96 7.73
N ASN A 390 -27.83 5.03 8.95
CA ASN A 390 -29.26 5.04 9.26
C ASN A 390 -29.69 6.43 9.72
N PHE A 391 -30.69 7.02 9.07
CA PHE A 391 -31.32 8.24 9.56
C PHE A 391 -32.49 7.87 10.46
N ALA A 392 -32.27 8.00 11.77
CA ALA A 392 -33.22 7.60 12.79
C ALA A 392 -33.83 8.83 13.47
N THR A 393 -35.15 8.94 13.42
CA THR A 393 -35.90 9.86 14.27
C THR A 393 -36.10 9.28 15.67
N THR A 394 -36.59 10.08 16.62
CA THR A 394 -36.93 9.62 17.97
C THR A 394 -37.91 8.44 17.97
N GLU A 395 -38.79 8.37 16.96
CA GLU A 395 -39.76 7.29 16.79
C GLU A 395 -39.14 6.01 16.21
N ASP A 396 -38.02 6.12 15.49
CA ASP A 396 -37.33 4.99 14.85
C ASP A 396 -36.34 4.27 15.80
N ILE A 397 -35.93 4.93 16.91
CA ILE A 397 -34.96 4.38 17.87
C ILE A 397 -35.38 3.01 18.42
N PRO A 398 -36.64 2.76 18.84
CA PRO A 398 -37.05 1.44 19.32
C PRO A 398 -36.87 0.33 18.29
N THR A 399 -37.20 0.60 17.02
CA THR A 399 -37.02 -0.36 15.93
C THR A 399 -35.54 -0.62 15.65
N MET A 400 -34.69 0.40 15.76
CA MET A 400 -33.24 0.25 15.62
C MET A 400 -32.63 -0.61 16.75
N LEU A 401 -33.01 -0.35 18.01
CA LEU A 401 -32.58 -1.16 19.17
C LEU A 401 -33.02 -2.62 19.04
N GLU A 402 -34.19 -2.87 18.47
CA GLU A 402 -34.68 -4.22 18.19
C GLU A 402 -33.82 -4.94 17.13
N ILE A 403 -33.37 -4.22 16.10
CA ILE A 403 -32.43 -4.73 15.08
C ILE A 403 -31.06 -5.05 15.73
N GLU A 404 -30.54 -4.15 16.56
CA GLU A 404 -29.27 -4.35 17.30
C GLU A 404 -29.32 -5.59 18.20
N SER A 405 -30.36 -5.70 19.02
CA SER A 405 -30.55 -6.83 19.93
C SER A 405 -30.74 -8.15 19.20
N TYR A 406 -31.38 -8.15 18.03
CA TYR A 406 -31.67 -9.37 17.28
C TYR A 406 -30.44 -9.93 16.57
N TYR A 407 -29.61 -9.06 15.96
CA TYR A 407 -28.41 -9.48 15.24
C TYR A 407 -27.14 -9.48 16.10
N GLY A 408 -27.22 -9.06 17.36
CA GLY A 408 -26.05 -8.96 18.24
C GLY A 408 -25.02 -7.95 17.73
N THR A 409 -25.47 -6.88 17.06
CA THR A 409 -24.62 -5.85 16.46
C THR A 409 -24.81 -4.51 17.15
N GLN A 410 -23.75 -3.71 17.22
CA GLN A 410 -23.79 -2.33 17.69
C GLN A 410 -23.82 -1.37 16.49
N ILE A 411 -24.83 -0.51 16.42
CA ILE A 411 -24.97 0.58 15.46
C ILE A 411 -24.53 1.84 16.19
N ASP A 412 -23.29 2.27 15.95
CA ASP A 412 -22.74 3.42 16.65
C ASP A 412 -23.35 4.73 16.17
N GLU A 413 -23.54 5.68 17.08
CA GLU A 413 -23.81 7.05 16.68
C GLU A 413 -22.61 7.57 15.89
N MET A 414 -22.87 8.25 14.77
CA MET A 414 -21.78 8.73 13.90
C MET A 414 -20.86 9.69 14.69
N PRO A 415 -19.55 9.38 14.84
CA PRO A 415 -18.69 10.10 15.79
C PRO A 415 -18.50 11.57 15.41
N MET A 416 -18.81 12.47 16.36
CA MET A 416 -18.72 13.94 16.24
C MET A 416 -17.35 14.50 15.84
N ASN A 417 -16.27 13.70 15.88
CA ASN A 417 -14.94 14.15 15.49
C ASN A 417 -14.70 14.15 13.97
N GLY A 418 -15.72 13.77 13.21
CA GLY A 418 -15.94 14.24 11.85
C GLY A 418 -17.37 14.75 11.73
N LEU A 419 -17.73 15.85 12.43
CA LEU A 419 -18.65 16.92 12.00
C LEU A 419 -19.14 17.74 13.20
N PHE A 420 -19.12 19.07 13.03
CA PHE A 420 -19.76 20.06 13.90
C PHE A 420 -21.29 19.92 13.88
N TRP A 421 -21.84 18.99 14.67
CA TRP A 421 -23.28 18.91 14.91
C TRP A 421 -23.56 18.71 16.39
N GLN A 422 -23.59 19.81 17.12
CA GLN A 422 -24.49 20.06 18.25
C GLN A 422 -24.30 21.52 18.68
N GLN A 423 -25.41 22.25 18.80
CA GLN A 423 -25.52 23.68 19.13
C GLN A 423 -25.32 24.69 18.00
N ARG A 424 -26.30 24.77 17.09
CA ARG A 424 -26.70 26.07 16.54
C ARG A 424 -28.16 26.36 16.89
N LYS A 425 -28.36 27.14 17.95
CA LYS A 425 -29.60 27.91 18.13
C LYS A 425 -29.81 28.75 16.87
N MET A 426 -30.96 28.58 16.23
CA MET A 426 -31.39 29.35 15.07
C MET A 426 -31.27 30.85 15.32
N VAL A 427 -30.45 31.52 14.53
CA VAL A 427 -30.56 32.96 14.24
C VAL A 427 -30.78 33.03 12.74
N SER A 428 -31.87 33.67 12.31
CA SER A 428 -32.21 33.86 10.89
C SER A 428 -31.12 34.71 10.22
N GLU A 429 -30.22 34.07 9.47
CA GLU A 429 -29.21 34.75 8.67
C GLU A 429 -29.76 35.06 7.27
N MET A 430 -29.58 36.30 6.84
CA MET A 430 -29.92 36.81 5.51
C MET A 430 -28.70 36.74 4.58
N VAL A 431 -28.91 36.43 3.30
CA VAL A 431 -27.84 36.31 2.28
C VAL A 431 -27.97 37.42 1.24
N ILE A 432 -26.96 38.28 1.14
CA ILE A 432 -26.86 39.32 0.09
C ILE A 432 -25.88 38.86 -0.98
N ARG A 433 -26.18 39.13 -2.25
CA ARG A 433 -25.30 38.88 -3.39
C ARG A 433 -24.54 40.15 -3.76
N VAL A 434 -23.23 40.06 -3.92
CA VAL A 434 -22.38 41.19 -4.32
C VAL A 434 -21.64 40.81 -5.59
N GLN A 435 -21.79 41.64 -6.62
CA GLN A 435 -21.13 41.45 -7.92
C GLN A 435 -19.83 42.25 -7.97
N SER A 436 -18.71 41.51 -8.02
CA SER A 436 -17.36 42.03 -8.26
C SER A 436 -16.89 41.66 -9.68
N ARG A 437 -15.68 42.10 -10.08
CA ARG A 437 -15.02 41.66 -11.32
C ARG A 437 -14.65 40.16 -11.29
N ASP A 438 -14.41 39.60 -10.11
CA ASP A 438 -14.01 38.20 -9.92
C ASP A 438 -15.19 37.21 -9.80
N GLY A 439 -16.42 37.72 -9.78
CA GLY A 439 -17.63 36.90 -9.71
C GLY A 439 -18.71 37.46 -8.78
N GLN A 440 -19.75 36.66 -8.55
CA GLN A 440 -20.80 36.97 -7.58
C GLN A 440 -20.48 36.29 -6.25
N HIS A 441 -20.33 37.10 -5.20
CA HIS A 441 -20.07 36.63 -3.84
C HIS A 441 -21.35 36.68 -3.01
N ARG A 442 -21.56 35.70 -2.13
CA ARG A 442 -22.70 35.64 -1.22
C ARG A 442 -22.25 35.97 0.19
N ILE A 443 -22.82 37.00 0.80
CA ILE A 443 -22.47 37.49 2.13
C ILE A 443 -23.63 37.20 3.08
N ARG A 444 -23.33 36.54 4.20
CA ARG A 444 -24.32 36.25 5.25
C ARG A 444 -24.28 37.34 6.32
N LEU A 445 -25.44 37.90 6.63
CA LEU A 445 -25.64 39.01 7.55
C LEU A 445 -26.84 38.73 8.44
N LYS A 446 -26.87 39.34 9.61
CA LYS A 446 -28.07 39.35 10.46
C LYS A 446 -28.89 40.62 10.16
N PRO A 447 -30.21 40.61 10.31
CA PRO A 447 -31.04 41.82 10.15
C PRO A 447 -30.61 42.99 11.06
N SER A 448 -30.02 42.67 12.21
CA SER A 448 -29.47 43.61 13.20
C SER A 448 -28.07 44.13 12.87
N ASP A 449 -27.39 43.60 11.85
CA ASP A 449 -26.06 44.09 11.44
C ASP A 449 -26.23 45.49 10.80
N THR A 450 -25.25 46.38 10.96
CA THR A 450 -25.28 47.75 10.40
C THR A 450 -24.70 47.81 8.99
N VAL A 451 -25.01 48.87 8.24
CA VAL A 451 -24.43 49.08 6.89
C VAL A 451 -22.90 49.16 6.93
N GLU A 452 -22.30 49.68 8.00
CA GLU A 452 -20.85 49.68 8.22
C GLU A 452 -20.27 48.26 8.27
N THR A 453 -20.88 47.35 9.05
CA THR A 453 -20.43 45.96 9.13
C THR A 453 -20.59 45.20 7.81
N LEU A 454 -21.57 45.58 6.98
CA LEU A 454 -21.72 45.04 5.62
C LEU A 454 -20.57 45.49 4.72
N LEU A 455 -20.22 46.79 4.73
CA LEU A 455 -19.10 47.32 3.93
C LEU A 455 -17.77 46.72 4.37
N GLN A 456 -17.56 46.52 5.67
CA GLN A 456 -16.36 45.87 6.20
C GLN A 456 -16.26 44.40 5.77
N LYS A 457 -17.36 43.63 5.86
CA LYS A 457 -17.40 42.24 5.36
C LYS A 457 -17.17 42.15 3.85
N ILE A 458 -17.64 43.13 3.07
CA ILE A 458 -17.37 43.21 1.63
C ILE A 458 -15.88 43.50 1.37
N SER A 459 -15.27 44.38 2.15
CA SER A 459 -13.84 44.70 2.05
C SER A 459 -12.95 43.51 2.40
N ASP A 460 -13.26 42.79 3.48
CA ASP A 460 -12.54 41.58 3.91
C ASP A 460 -12.66 40.43 2.91
N LEU A 461 -13.80 40.29 2.23
CA LEU A 461 -14.04 39.25 1.22
C LEU A 461 -13.23 39.44 -0.06
N ILE A 462 -12.80 40.66 -0.36
CA ILE A 462 -12.15 41.04 -1.62
C ILE A 462 -10.65 41.35 -1.42
N ASP A 463 -10.15 41.23 -0.18
CA ASP A 463 -8.74 41.42 0.20
C ASP A 463 -8.16 42.79 -0.23
N LEU A 464 -8.99 43.84 -0.16
CA LEU A 464 -8.63 45.23 -0.50
C LEU A 464 -8.54 46.07 0.77
N LYS A 465 -7.53 45.83 1.61
CA LYS A 465 -7.33 46.60 2.85
C LYS A 465 -6.89 48.05 2.65
N ASP A 466 -6.52 48.46 1.43
CA ASP A 466 -5.88 49.77 1.17
C ASP A 466 -6.59 50.67 0.13
N TYR A 467 -7.82 50.35 -0.31
CA TYR A 467 -8.55 51.19 -1.30
C TYR A 467 -10.00 51.49 -0.86
N PRO A 468 -10.50 52.72 -1.04
CA PRO A 468 -11.90 53.04 -0.76
C PRO A 468 -12.81 52.35 -1.78
N VAL A 469 -13.60 51.38 -1.30
CA VAL A 469 -14.54 50.60 -2.10
C VAL A 469 -15.89 51.29 -2.13
N LYS A 470 -16.42 51.60 -3.32
CA LYS A 470 -17.78 52.14 -3.49
C LYS A 470 -18.75 51.02 -3.87
N VAL A 471 -19.85 50.92 -3.12
CA VAL A 471 -20.90 49.89 -3.33
C VAL A 471 -22.19 50.58 -3.78
N TYR A 472 -22.83 50.03 -4.80
CA TYR A 472 -24.06 50.56 -5.39
C TYR A 472 -25.18 49.54 -5.36
N ARG A 473 -26.43 49.98 -5.20
CA ARG A 473 -27.61 49.08 -5.27
C ARG A 473 -28.09 48.80 -6.69
N ASP A 474 -27.83 49.72 -7.61
CA ASP A 474 -28.30 49.64 -8.98
C ASP A 474 -27.14 49.43 -9.95
N ARG A 475 -27.38 48.66 -11.02
CA ARG A 475 -26.39 48.38 -12.08
C ARG A 475 -25.92 49.66 -12.81
N ALA A 476 -26.73 50.71 -12.79
CA ALA A 476 -26.41 52.03 -13.36
C ALA A 476 -25.52 52.90 -12.45
N LYS A 477 -25.14 52.42 -11.26
CA LYS A 477 -24.23 53.09 -10.30
C LYS A 477 -24.70 54.49 -9.85
N SER A 478 -26.00 54.70 -9.79
CA SER A 478 -26.61 55.98 -9.40
C SER A 478 -26.95 56.10 -7.91
N ARG A 479 -27.04 54.97 -7.19
CA ARG A 479 -27.39 54.91 -5.77
C ARG A 479 -26.27 54.25 -4.97
N GLU A 480 -25.37 55.07 -4.44
CA GLU A 480 -24.24 54.66 -3.60
C GLU A 480 -24.73 54.34 -2.19
N LEU A 481 -24.22 53.24 -1.61
CA LEU A 481 -24.34 52.92 -0.20
C LEU A 481 -23.37 53.80 0.58
N VAL A 482 -23.91 54.68 1.42
CA VAL A 482 -23.13 55.57 2.27
C VAL A 482 -22.98 54.94 3.66
N GLU A 483 -21.77 54.98 4.21
CA GLU A 483 -21.48 54.55 5.58
C GLU A 483 -22.46 55.21 6.56
N SER A 484 -23.18 54.38 7.30
CA SER A 484 -24.17 54.81 8.29
C SER A 484 -24.40 53.72 9.35
N ASP A 485 -24.74 54.15 10.57
CA ASP A 485 -24.99 53.27 11.73
C ASP A 485 -26.40 52.64 11.71
N VAL A 486 -27.12 52.78 10.60
CA VAL A 486 -28.48 52.26 10.44
C VAL A 486 -28.44 50.75 10.22
N THR A 487 -29.41 50.02 10.77
CA THR A 487 -29.52 48.57 10.59
C THR A 487 -29.88 48.22 9.15
N ILE A 488 -29.47 47.04 8.68
CA ILE A 488 -29.73 46.57 7.30
C ILE A 488 -31.25 46.53 7.00
N GLU A 489 -32.07 46.22 8.00
CA GLU A 489 -33.53 46.20 7.91
C GLU A 489 -34.13 47.61 7.72
N GLU A 490 -33.69 48.59 8.52
CA GLU A 490 -34.14 49.99 8.41
C GLU A 490 -33.60 50.70 7.16
N TYR A 491 -32.42 50.30 6.69
CA TYR A 491 -31.84 50.78 5.44
C TYR A 491 -32.56 50.18 4.22
N GLY A 492 -33.39 49.15 4.40
CA GLY A 492 -34.25 48.57 3.36
C GLY A 492 -33.50 47.67 2.37
N ILE A 493 -32.62 46.80 2.87
CA ILE A 493 -32.00 45.73 2.07
C ILE A 493 -32.62 44.39 2.46
N GLN A 494 -33.01 43.57 1.48
CA GLN A 494 -33.74 42.31 1.67
C GLN A 494 -32.95 41.07 1.24
N ASN A 495 -33.35 39.90 1.73
CA ASN A 495 -32.66 38.64 1.47
C ASN A 495 -32.64 38.33 -0.04
N GLY A 496 -31.44 38.14 -0.58
CA GLY A 496 -31.22 37.87 -2.00
C GLY A 496 -30.92 39.11 -2.86
N ASP A 497 -30.91 40.33 -2.30
CA ASP A 497 -30.58 41.57 -3.01
C ASP A 497 -29.17 41.54 -3.63
N MET A 498 -29.00 42.27 -4.75
CA MET A 498 -27.76 42.32 -5.51
C MET A 498 -27.11 43.71 -5.44
N LEU A 499 -25.86 43.75 -4.96
CA LEU A 499 -25.03 44.97 -4.86
C LEU A 499 -23.89 44.95 -5.88
N TYR A 500 -23.44 46.11 -6.35
CA TYR A 500 -22.45 46.29 -7.41
C TYR A 500 -21.26 47.10 -6.92
N LEU A 501 -20.03 46.62 -7.19
CA LEU A 501 -18.79 47.23 -6.70
C LEU A 501 -18.03 48.02 -7.78
N GLU A 502 -17.40 49.13 -7.39
CA GLU A 502 -16.45 49.89 -8.23
C GLU A 502 -15.12 50.18 -7.50
N ASN A 503 -14.02 49.68 -8.07
CA ASN A 503 -12.65 49.93 -7.59
C ASN A 503 -11.98 51.01 -8.44
N HIS A 504 -11.59 52.14 -7.83
CA HIS A 504 -10.72 53.13 -8.48
C HIS A 504 -9.25 52.76 -8.28
N ILE A 505 -8.55 52.34 -9.34
CA ILE A 505 -7.09 52.19 -9.34
C ILE A 505 -6.51 53.34 -10.19
N GLN A 506 -5.88 54.33 -9.55
CA GLN A 506 -4.83 55.14 -10.17
C GLN A 506 -3.56 55.03 -9.31
N PRO A 507 -2.39 54.73 -9.91
CA PRO A 507 -1.17 54.54 -9.15
C PRO A 507 -0.54 55.90 -8.81
N LYS A 508 -0.27 56.14 -7.52
CA LYS A 508 0.81 57.05 -7.10
C LYS A 508 2.01 56.21 -6.68
N SER A 509 3.10 56.42 -7.40
CA SER A 509 4.43 55.85 -7.23
C SER A 509 5.01 56.06 -5.83
N VAL A 510 5.43 55.00 -5.13
CA VAL A 510 6.63 54.98 -4.28
C VAL A 510 7.21 53.56 -4.26
N SER A 511 8.51 53.48 -4.52
CA SER A 511 9.41 52.32 -4.54
C SER A 511 9.78 51.82 -3.14
N VAL A 512 9.89 50.49 -2.92
CA VAL A 512 11.05 49.77 -2.34
C VAL A 512 10.87 48.26 -2.61
N GLN A 513 11.98 47.61 -2.93
CA GLN A 513 12.16 46.24 -3.41
C GLN A 513 12.06 45.19 -2.28
N GLU A 514 11.38 44.07 -2.54
CA GLU A 514 11.77 42.73 -2.06
C GLU A 514 11.07 41.66 -2.93
N ASN A 515 11.87 40.80 -3.56
CA ASN A 515 11.46 39.86 -4.61
C ASN A 515 10.92 38.55 -4.02
N ILE A 516 9.62 38.34 -4.08
CA ILE A 516 8.99 37.00 -4.02
C ILE A 516 8.25 36.81 -5.35
N SER A 517 8.77 35.93 -6.21
CA SER A 517 8.15 35.62 -7.50
C SER A 517 7.10 34.52 -7.34
N TYR A 518 5.84 34.92 -7.41
CA TYR A 518 4.69 34.06 -7.63
C TYR A 518 4.64 33.63 -9.10
N ILE A 519 4.61 32.32 -9.38
CA ILE A 519 4.32 31.80 -10.72
C ILE A 519 2.79 31.63 -10.87
N ASN A 520 2.22 32.49 -11.71
CA ASN A 520 0.85 32.45 -12.20
C ASN A 520 0.61 31.25 -13.13
N ILE A 521 -0.45 30.47 -12.88
CA ILE A 521 -0.97 29.45 -13.80
C ILE A 521 -2.33 29.91 -14.31
N ASP A 522 -2.33 30.79 -15.30
CA ASP A 522 -3.45 30.94 -16.24
C ASP A 522 -2.91 31.51 -17.56
N ARG A 523 -2.46 30.62 -18.44
CA ARG A 523 -2.31 30.89 -19.88
C ARG A 523 -2.66 29.64 -20.69
N PRO A 524 -3.31 29.80 -21.87
CA PRO A 524 -3.56 28.71 -22.79
C PRO A 524 -2.23 28.15 -23.31
N PHE A 525 -2.23 26.85 -23.64
CA PHE A 525 -1.10 26.08 -24.20
C PHE A 525 -0.21 26.93 -25.14
N SER A 526 0.87 27.47 -24.59
CA SER A 526 1.96 28.10 -25.31
C SER A 526 3.24 27.77 -24.52
N ALA A 527 4.17 27.11 -25.22
CA ALA A 527 5.41 26.50 -24.74
C ALA A 527 5.92 26.99 -23.37
N MET A 528 5.76 26.15 -22.33
CA MET A 528 6.55 26.27 -21.11
C MET A 528 8.04 26.11 -21.47
N LYS A 529 8.86 27.10 -21.14
CA LYS A 529 10.32 27.03 -21.35
C LYS A 529 10.91 26.06 -20.33
N LEU A 530 11.67 25.07 -20.82
CA LEU A 530 12.53 24.21 -20.01
C LEU A 530 13.48 25.05 -19.13
N LYS A 531 13.76 24.58 -17.91
CA LYS A 531 14.82 25.15 -17.07
C LYS A 531 16.16 24.96 -17.80
N LYS A 532 16.73 26.04 -18.33
CA LYS A 532 17.99 25.99 -19.09
C LYS A 532 19.24 25.78 -18.21
N ASP A 533 19.12 26.00 -16.90
CA ASP A 533 20.27 26.06 -15.98
C ASP A 533 20.37 24.81 -15.07
N VAL A 534 20.10 23.61 -15.62
CA VAL A 534 20.31 22.35 -14.89
C VAL A 534 21.74 21.86 -15.14
N GLU A 535 22.54 21.74 -14.08
CA GLU A 535 23.88 21.14 -14.16
C GLU A 535 23.77 19.61 -14.26
N GLU A 536 23.98 19.08 -15.47
CA GLU A 536 24.00 17.64 -15.74
C GLU A 536 25.37 17.03 -15.41
N ASP A 537 25.41 15.73 -15.09
CA ASP A 537 26.68 15.04 -14.84
C ASP A 537 27.60 15.08 -16.08
N LEU A 538 28.92 15.10 -15.85
CA LEU A 538 29.92 15.13 -16.92
C LEU A 538 29.73 14.01 -17.96
N VAL A 539 29.32 12.82 -17.52
CA VAL A 539 29.04 11.68 -18.41
C VAL A 539 27.91 11.98 -19.40
N ASP A 540 26.86 12.67 -18.97
CA ASP A 540 25.73 12.99 -19.84
C ASP A 540 26.13 14.03 -20.88
N GLN A 541 26.93 15.03 -20.48
CA GLN A 541 27.47 16.04 -21.39
C GLN A 541 28.40 15.44 -22.45
N ILE A 542 29.14 14.38 -22.11
CA ILE A 542 29.98 13.64 -23.06
C ILE A 542 29.10 12.84 -24.03
N LEU A 543 28.14 12.07 -23.51
CA LEU A 543 27.27 11.20 -24.31
C LEU A 543 26.35 11.99 -25.25
N GLU A 544 25.93 13.18 -24.85
CA GLU A 544 25.14 14.07 -25.71
C GLU A 544 25.90 14.50 -26.97
N LYS A 545 27.22 14.68 -26.89
CA LYS A 545 28.06 15.06 -28.04
C LYS A 545 28.35 13.89 -28.98
N GLN A 546 28.06 12.65 -28.58
CA GLN A 546 28.31 11.46 -29.40
C GLN A 546 27.23 11.26 -30.45
N SER A 547 27.61 10.66 -31.59
CA SER A 547 26.71 10.41 -32.72
C SER A 547 25.64 9.38 -32.40
N SER A 548 24.40 9.64 -32.83
CA SER A 548 23.24 8.76 -32.68
C SER A 548 23.16 7.63 -33.72
N VAL A 549 24.24 7.45 -34.50
CA VAL A 549 24.28 6.60 -35.69
C VAL A 549 25.54 5.73 -35.65
N ILE A 550 25.39 4.46 -36.02
CA ILE A 550 26.45 3.46 -36.11
C ILE A 550 26.73 3.22 -37.60
N GLU A 551 27.98 3.43 -38.01
CA GLU A 551 28.39 3.19 -39.39
C GLU A 551 28.57 1.69 -39.68
N ARG A 552 27.92 1.21 -40.74
CA ARG A 552 28.08 -0.17 -41.24
C ARG A 552 29.13 -0.23 -42.34
N LYS A 553 30.02 -1.23 -42.26
CA LYS A 553 30.94 -1.56 -43.36
C LYS A 553 30.17 -2.22 -44.51
N GLN A 554 30.70 -2.13 -45.73
CA GLN A 554 30.12 -2.82 -46.88
C GLN A 554 30.13 -4.34 -46.64
N SER A 555 29.00 -4.98 -46.94
CA SER A 555 28.85 -6.43 -46.87
C SER A 555 28.94 -7.03 -48.27
N ASN A 556 29.09 -8.35 -48.37
CA ASN A 556 29.07 -9.09 -49.65
C ASN A 556 27.75 -8.91 -50.42
N MET A 557 26.70 -8.43 -49.75
CA MET A 557 25.37 -8.15 -50.33
C MET A 557 25.27 -6.73 -50.92
N CYS A 558 26.30 -5.88 -50.76
CA CYS A 558 26.36 -4.54 -51.33
C CYS A 558 26.77 -4.60 -52.81
N LYS A 559 25.87 -4.20 -53.71
CA LYS A 559 26.14 -4.10 -55.16
C LYS A 559 26.35 -2.66 -55.62
N HIS A 560 27.33 -1.96 -55.04
CA HIS A 560 27.70 -0.60 -55.40
C HIS A 560 29.17 -0.32 -55.09
N GLY A 561 29.76 0.71 -55.70
CA GLY A 561 31.14 1.15 -55.39
C GLY A 561 31.26 1.89 -54.06
N ASP A 562 32.49 2.23 -53.66
CA ASP A 562 32.88 2.74 -52.34
C ASP A 562 32.19 4.04 -51.89
N SER A 563 31.76 4.87 -52.84
CA SER A 563 31.13 6.17 -52.55
C SER A 563 29.61 6.13 -52.36
N LYS A 564 28.95 5.01 -52.69
CA LYS A 564 27.50 4.86 -52.56
C LYS A 564 27.17 4.00 -51.35
N LYS A 565 25.99 4.19 -50.76
CA LYS A 565 25.45 3.36 -49.68
C LYS A 565 24.12 2.74 -50.13
N CYS A 566 23.89 1.46 -49.83
CA CYS A 566 22.61 0.76 -50.02
C CYS A 566 22.02 0.35 -48.68
N SER A 567 20.82 -0.25 -48.66
CA SER A 567 20.14 -0.74 -47.44
C SER A 567 21.02 -1.56 -46.51
N ASN A 568 21.99 -2.32 -47.05
CA ASN A 568 22.84 -3.21 -46.27
C ASN A 568 24.08 -2.53 -45.65
N CYS A 569 24.42 -1.30 -46.06
CA CYS A 569 25.54 -0.52 -45.52
C CYS A 569 25.14 0.92 -45.16
N LEU A 570 23.84 1.21 -45.16
CA LEU A 570 23.33 2.44 -44.60
C LEU A 570 23.62 2.45 -43.09
N PRO A 571 24.04 3.61 -42.55
CA PRO A 571 24.22 3.75 -41.12
C PRO A 571 22.90 3.48 -40.39
N ILE A 572 22.97 2.77 -39.28
CA ILE A 572 21.81 2.40 -38.46
C ILE A 572 21.77 3.24 -37.20
N HIS A 573 20.59 3.42 -36.63
CA HIS A 573 20.46 4.14 -35.37
C HIS A 573 20.90 3.28 -34.18
N VAL A 574 21.40 3.94 -33.13
CA VAL A 574 21.81 3.29 -31.87
C VAL A 574 20.68 2.54 -31.15
N TYR A 575 19.43 2.82 -31.51
CA TYR A 575 18.22 2.25 -30.91
C TYR A 575 17.51 1.24 -31.83
N ASP A 576 18.20 0.75 -32.87
CA ASP A 576 17.70 -0.26 -33.80
C ASP A 576 17.53 -1.62 -33.12
N ASP A 577 16.34 -2.21 -33.21
CA ASP A 577 15.98 -3.41 -32.47
C ASP A 577 16.71 -4.68 -33.00
N GLU A 578 17.12 -4.71 -34.28
CA GLU A 578 17.87 -5.85 -34.84
C GLU A 578 19.31 -5.83 -34.36
N PHE A 579 19.94 -4.66 -34.36
CA PHE A 579 21.31 -4.49 -33.87
C PHE A 579 21.45 -4.81 -32.39
N LEU A 580 20.49 -4.38 -31.56
CA LEU A 580 20.52 -4.65 -30.13
C LEU A 580 20.34 -6.15 -29.83
N LYS A 581 19.53 -6.87 -30.61
CA LYS A 581 19.40 -8.33 -30.51
C LYS A 581 20.69 -9.05 -30.90
N GLU A 582 21.38 -8.61 -31.96
CA GLU A 582 22.68 -9.15 -32.37
C GLU A 582 23.75 -8.99 -31.27
N LYS A 583 23.64 -7.91 -30.49
CA LYS A 583 24.55 -7.60 -29.36
C LYS A 583 24.09 -8.15 -28.01
N GLU A 584 23.00 -8.93 -27.97
CA GLU A 584 22.41 -9.46 -26.73
C GLU A 584 22.07 -8.38 -25.69
N VAL A 585 21.70 -7.19 -26.16
CA VAL A 585 21.35 -6.05 -25.31
C VAL A 585 19.83 -6.03 -25.08
N ASN A 586 19.42 -6.36 -23.86
CA ASN A 586 18.00 -6.46 -23.48
C ASN A 586 17.29 -5.11 -23.29
N TYR A 587 18.04 -4.03 -23.00
CA TYR A 587 17.50 -2.72 -22.66
C TYR A 587 18.24 -1.62 -23.41
N LEU A 588 17.52 -0.59 -23.85
CA LEU A 588 18.12 0.63 -24.39
C LEU A 588 18.87 1.38 -23.27
N SER A 589 20.01 1.96 -23.59
CA SER A 589 20.61 2.99 -22.73
C SER A 589 19.68 4.19 -22.66
N PHE A 590 19.69 4.93 -21.56
CA PHE A 590 18.85 6.11 -21.39
C PHE A 590 19.07 7.13 -22.52
N HIS A 591 20.32 7.37 -22.92
CA HIS A 591 20.64 8.27 -24.04
C HIS A 591 20.13 7.75 -25.39
N ALA A 592 20.21 6.45 -25.67
CA ALA A 592 19.59 5.88 -26.88
C ALA A 592 18.06 6.01 -26.87
N TYR A 593 17.42 5.89 -25.69
CA TYR A 593 15.99 6.14 -25.51
C TYR A 593 15.62 7.61 -25.76
N LEU A 594 16.45 8.56 -25.33
CA LEU A 594 16.27 9.98 -25.65
C LEU A 594 16.31 10.21 -27.17
N ARG A 595 17.30 9.63 -27.87
CA ARG A 595 17.39 9.74 -29.34
C ARG A 595 16.18 9.13 -30.05
N LYS A 596 15.68 7.99 -29.58
CA LYS A 596 14.50 7.31 -30.15
C LYS A 596 13.23 8.16 -30.06
N ASN A 597 13.09 8.97 -29.00
CA ASN A 597 11.95 9.85 -28.79
C ASN A 597 12.14 11.28 -29.34
N GLY A 598 13.16 11.51 -30.16
CA GLY A 598 13.37 12.80 -30.84
C GLY A 598 14.00 13.89 -29.97
N PHE A 599 14.59 13.53 -28.83
CA PHE A 599 15.40 14.45 -28.03
C PHE A 599 16.81 14.54 -28.66
N ASP A 600 16.92 15.36 -29.70
CA ASP A 600 18.20 15.67 -30.35
C ASP A 600 18.43 17.18 -30.50
N ASP A 601 19.60 17.63 -30.08
CA ASP A 601 20.05 19.02 -30.16
C ASP A 601 20.23 19.49 -31.62
N SER A 602 20.38 18.56 -32.56
CA SER A 602 20.47 18.86 -34.00
C SER A 602 19.14 19.37 -34.61
N ILE A 603 18.00 19.12 -33.95
CA ILE A 603 16.64 19.49 -34.40
C ILE A 603 16.11 20.72 -33.61
N ARG A 604 17.01 21.62 -33.18
CA ARG A 604 16.67 22.87 -32.48
C ARG A 604 15.99 23.88 -33.42
N SER A 605 14.76 23.59 -33.85
CA SER A 605 13.82 24.63 -34.27
C SER A 605 13.09 25.14 -33.02
N ALA A 606 13.12 26.46 -32.80
CA ALA A 606 12.69 27.11 -31.56
C ALA A 606 11.19 26.99 -31.22
N ALA A 607 10.42 26.15 -31.93
CA ALA A 607 8.96 26.09 -31.86
C ALA A 607 8.40 24.93 -31.01
N PHE A 608 9.15 23.84 -30.80
CA PHE A 608 8.65 22.69 -30.02
C PHE A 608 9.80 21.86 -29.45
N ILE A 609 9.97 21.87 -28.12
CA ILE A 609 10.90 20.96 -27.44
C ILE A 609 10.06 19.90 -26.75
N PRO A 610 10.16 18.61 -27.11
CA PRO A 610 9.52 17.56 -26.34
C PRO A 610 10.06 17.60 -24.91
N SER A 611 9.19 17.43 -23.92
CA SER A 611 9.57 17.37 -22.50
C SER A 611 9.35 15.95 -21.97
N LEU A 612 10.32 15.44 -21.22
CA LEU A 612 10.15 14.20 -20.47
C LEU A 612 9.24 14.49 -19.26
N GLU A 613 8.09 13.84 -19.23
CA GLU A 613 7.16 13.95 -18.11
C GLU A 613 7.49 12.90 -17.04
N LYS A 614 7.67 13.35 -15.81
CA LYS A 614 7.80 12.46 -14.65
C LYS A 614 6.43 11.86 -14.33
N VAL A 615 6.39 10.54 -14.13
CA VAL A 615 5.18 9.89 -13.63
C VAL A 615 4.94 10.36 -12.19
N SER A 616 3.84 11.06 -11.97
CA SER A 616 3.41 11.46 -10.63
C SER A 616 2.15 10.69 -10.23
N CYS A 617 2.23 10.03 -9.08
CA CYS A 617 1.11 9.32 -8.46
C CYS A 617 0.54 10.10 -7.27
N GLN A 618 1.01 11.33 -7.05
CA GLN A 618 0.56 12.22 -5.96
C GLN A 618 -0.49 13.20 -6.48
N ILE A 619 -1.37 13.65 -5.59
CA ILE A 619 -2.34 14.69 -5.89
C ILE A 619 -1.59 16.00 -6.18
N ILE A 620 -1.99 16.68 -7.25
CA ILE A 620 -1.42 17.99 -7.60
C ILE A 620 -1.83 19.00 -6.50
N PRO A 621 -0.86 19.61 -5.79
CA PRO A 621 -1.16 20.56 -4.73
C PRO A 621 -1.76 21.85 -5.31
N ASN A 622 -2.60 22.53 -4.51
CA ASN A 622 -3.13 23.87 -4.80
C ASN A 622 -3.97 23.97 -6.10
N CYS A 623 -4.93 23.06 -6.27
CA CYS A 623 -5.90 23.19 -7.35
C CYS A 623 -6.84 24.39 -7.12
N ARG A 624 -6.99 25.25 -8.13
CA ARG A 624 -7.81 26.49 -8.04
C ARG A 624 -9.32 26.24 -7.92
N ASN A 625 -9.79 25.02 -8.16
CA ASN A 625 -11.20 24.69 -8.31
C ASN A 625 -11.85 24.04 -7.07
N HIS A 626 -11.05 23.69 -6.06
CA HIS A 626 -11.55 23.08 -4.82
C HIS A 626 -10.60 23.39 -3.66
N LEU A 627 -11.10 23.19 -2.44
CA LEU A 627 -10.29 23.30 -1.23
C LEU A 627 -9.12 22.30 -1.27
N PRO A 628 -7.96 22.63 -0.68
CA PRO A 628 -6.80 21.72 -0.65
C PRO A 628 -7.16 20.33 -0.11
N TRP A 629 -6.53 19.29 -0.66
CA TRP A 629 -6.64 17.92 -0.14
C TRP A 629 -6.29 17.90 1.36
N PRO A 630 -7.09 17.25 2.23
CA PRO A 630 -8.12 16.24 1.97
C PRO A 630 -9.57 16.72 1.78
N GLN A 631 -9.84 18.03 1.79
CA GLN A 631 -11.21 18.57 1.79
C GLN A 631 -11.87 18.61 0.40
N GLY A 632 -11.10 18.42 -0.67
CA GLY A 632 -11.63 18.34 -2.03
C GLY A 632 -10.63 17.72 -2.99
N ILE A 633 -11.15 17.01 -3.99
CA ILE A 633 -10.38 16.46 -5.11
C ILE A 633 -11.22 16.59 -6.38
N CYS A 634 -10.59 16.95 -7.50
CA CYS A 634 -11.24 16.99 -8.81
C CYS A 634 -10.44 16.16 -9.83
N SER A 635 -11.05 15.86 -10.98
CA SER A 635 -10.39 15.10 -12.05
C SER A 635 -9.12 15.76 -12.60
N LYS A 636 -8.92 17.07 -12.37
CA LYS A 636 -7.71 17.79 -12.81
C LYS A 636 -6.53 17.66 -11.84
N CYS A 637 -6.78 17.41 -10.55
CA CYS A 637 -5.71 17.24 -9.55
C CYS A 637 -5.49 15.77 -9.16
N GLN A 638 -6.48 14.91 -9.43
CA GLN A 638 -6.40 13.48 -9.22
C GLN A 638 -5.34 12.87 -10.16
N PRO A 639 -4.39 12.07 -9.63
CA PRO A 639 -3.41 11.43 -10.47
C PRO A 639 -4.06 10.33 -11.33
N ASN A 640 -3.59 10.21 -12.57
CA ASN A 640 -4.10 9.23 -13.52
C ASN A 640 -3.84 7.79 -13.05
N PRO A 641 -4.71 6.83 -13.40
CA PRO A 641 -4.44 5.43 -13.16
C PRO A 641 -3.10 4.98 -13.77
N VAL A 642 -2.33 4.20 -13.01
CA VAL A 642 -0.99 3.77 -13.40
C VAL A 642 -1.08 2.40 -14.05
N THR A 643 -0.64 2.27 -15.29
CA THR A 643 -0.49 0.96 -15.95
C THR A 643 0.98 0.59 -16.05
N LEU A 644 1.37 -0.44 -15.31
CA LEU A 644 2.72 -0.97 -15.23
C LEU A 644 3.06 -1.78 -16.48
N ASN A 645 4.14 -1.36 -17.13
CA ASN A 645 4.74 -2.02 -18.29
C ASN A 645 6.21 -2.29 -18.00
N HIS A 646 6.79 -3.32 -18.61
CA HIS A 646 8.24 -3.50 -18.55
C HIS A 646 8.95 -2.30 -19.17
N GLN A 647 9.79 -1.64 -18.38
CA GLN A 647 10.59 -0.51 -18.82
C GLN A 647 11.62 -0.99 -19.85
N ARG A 648 11.66 -0.35 -21.02
CA ARG A 648 12.53 -0.75 -22.15
C ARG A 648 13.93 -0.12 -22.14
N TYR A 649 14.20 0.72 -21.16
CA TYR A 649 15.48 1.42 -21.00
C TYR A 649 15.95 1.38 -19.55
N ARG A 650 17.22 1.68 -19.33
CA ARG A 650 17.84 1.80 -18.00
C ARG A 650 18.78 3.00 -17.97
N HIS A 651 19.00 3.58 -16.79
CA HIS A 651 19.90 4.73 -16.63
C HIS A 651 21.37 4.32 -16.52
N VAL A 652 21.64 3.13 -16.00
CA VAL A 652 22.97 2.54 -15.92
C VAL A 652 22.97 1.19 -16.62
N ASP A 653 23.92 0.98 -17.51
CA ASP A 653 24.02 -0.20 -18.37
C ASP A 653 24.95 -1.27 -17.83
N ASN A 654 25.89 -0.90 -16.97
CA ASN A 654 26.85 -1.82 -16.36
C ASN A 654 27.30 -1.29 -15.00
N VAL A 655 27.48 -2.19 -14.03
CA VAL A 655 28.19 -1.88 -12.78
C VAL A 655 29.56 -2.55 -12.80
N GLU A 656 30.62 -1.76 -12.72
CA GLU A 656 31.99 -2.23 -12.72
C GLU A 656 32.64 -1.98 -11.37
N ILE A 657 33.25 -3.03 -10.81
CA ILE A 657 34.02 -2.93 -9.58
C ILE A 657 35.49 -2.71 -9.95
N GLU A 658 36.07 -1.62 -9.42
CA GLU A 658 37.41 -1.16 -9.79
C GLU A 658 38.52 -2.18 -9.47
N ASN A 659 38.42 -2.85 -8.32
CA ASN A 659 39.34 -3.90 -7.90
C ASN A 659 38.64 -5.00 -7.06
N LYS A 660 39.27 -6.17 -6.95
CA LYS A 660 38.73 -7.30 -6.18
C LYS A 660 38.76 -7.09 -4.66
N GLU A 661 39.65 -6.22 -4.18
CA GLU A 661 39.85 -5.97 -2.75
C GLU A 661 38.67 -5.27 -2.10
N ILE A 662 38.00 -4.35 -2.81
CA ILE A 662 36.78 -3.68 -2.33
C ILE A 662 35.73 -4.74 -1.92
N MET A 663 35.51 -5.76 -2.77
CA MET A 663 34.57 -6.85 -2.46
C MET A 663 35.08 -7.77 -1.36
N SER A 664 36.37 -8.14 -1.40
CA SER A 664 36.97 -9.00 -0.37
C SER A 664 36.84 -8.37 1.03
N ASN A 665 37.10 -7.07 1.13
CA ASN A 665 36.98 -6.30 2.36
C ASN A 665 35.53 -6.24 2.86
N PHE A 666 34.55 -6.07 1.96
CA PHE A 666 33.13 -6.12 2.31
C PHE A 666 32.70 -7.51 2.79
N LEU A 667 33.05 -8.57 2.04
CA LEU A 667 32.72 -9.97 2.35
C LEU A 667 33.40 -10.49 3.64
N SER A 668 34.55 -9.92 4.02
CA SER A 668 35.27 -10.30 5.24
C SER A 668 34.42 -10.20 6.51
N TYR A 669 33.41 -9.31 6.53
CA TYR A 669 32.46 -9.22 7.63
C TYR A 669 31.65 -10.50 7.77
N TRP A 670 31.01 -10.94 6.68
CA TRP A 670 30.16 -12.13 6.67
C TRP A 670 30.96 -13.40 7.00
N TYR A 671 32.17 -13.53 6.47
CA TYR A 671 33.03 -14.68 6.77
C TYR A 671 33.36 -14.82 8.27
N LYS A 672 33.41 -13.69 9.01
CA LYS A 672 33.73 -13.66 10.45
C LYS A 672 32.50 -13.71 11.35
N SER A 673 31.42 -13.02 10.98
CA SER A 673 30.22 -12.85 11.82
C SER A 673 29.07 -13.79 11.48
N HIS A 674 29.03 -14.31 10.25
CA HIS A 674 27.90 -15.02 9.65
C HIS A 674 26.60 -14.21 9.55
N GLY A 675 26.64 -12.92 9.89
CA GLY A 675 25.54 -11.98 9.74
C GLY A 675 25.56 -11.30 8.37
N GLN A 676 24.39 -10.96 7.86
CA GLN A 676 24.26 -10.21 6.60
C GLN A 676 24.82 -8.78 6.76
N ARG A 677 25.23 -8.15 5.66
CA ARG A 677 25.81 -6.80 5.66
C ARG A 677 25.31 -5.94 4.50
N MET A 678 25.24 -4.63 4.74
CA MET A 678 24.87 -3.61 3.76
C MET A 678 25.90 -2.48 3.74
N GLY A 679 26.10 -1.85 2.57
CA GLY A 679 26.96 -0.69 2.39
C GLY A 679 26.49 0.21 1.25
N PHE A 680 26.93 1.47 1.25
CA PHE A 680 26.74 2.42 0.15
C PHE A 680 27.93 2.36 -0.81
N LEU A 681 27.64 2.36 -2.11
CA LEU A 681 28.63 2.34 -3.18
C LEU A 681 28.97 3.78 -3.56
N PHE A 682 30.24 4.13 -3.44
CA PHE A 682 30.80 5.40 -3.89
C PHE A 682 31.72 5.18 -5.08
N GLY A 683 31.61 6.06 -6.06
CA GLY A 683 32.23 5.85 -7.36
C GLY A 683 31.93 6.96 -8.34
N ARG A 684 32.05 6.66 -9.63
CA ARG A 684 31.83 7.62 -10.72
C ARG A 684 31.12 6.95 -11.89
N TYR A 685 30.48 7.77 -12.72
CA TYR A 685 29.85 7.32 -13.95
C TYR A 685 30.77 7.60 -15.14
N GLU A 686 31.04 6.58 -15.95
CA GLU A 686 31.89 6.65 -17.14
C GLU A 686 31.10 6.19 -18.38
N PRO A 687 31.40 6.73 -19.58
CA PRO A 687 30.79 6.24 -20.82
C PRO A 687 31.33 4.84 -21.17
N MET A 688 30.44 3.98 -21.68
CA MET A 688 30.77 2.61 -22.08
C MET A 688 30.62 2.45 -23.60
N THR A 689 31.50 1.67 -24.23
CA THR A 689 31.46 1.41 -25.68
C THR A 689 30.73 0.12 -26.06
N ASP A 690 30.61 -0.83 -25.13
CA ASP A 690 29.97 -2.13 -25.40
C ASP A 690 28.45 -2.00 -25.65
N VAL A 691 27.80 -1.05 -24.98
CA VAL A 691 26.40 -0.66 -25.21
C VAL A 691 26.37 0.73 -25.87
N PRO A 692 25.64 0.93 -26.98
CA PRO A 692 25.56 2.23 -27.63
C PRO A 692 25.07 3.33 -26.69
N LEU A 693 25.85 4.41 -26.57
CA LEU A 693 25.59 5.53 -25.65
C LEU A 693 25.36 5.05 -24.19
N GLY A 694 26.02 3.97 -23.79
CA GLY A 694 25.83 3.34 -22.48
C GLY A 694 26.59 4.05 -21.36
N ILE A 695 26.06 3.93 -20.14
CA ILE A 695 26.69 4.44 -18.92
C ILE A 695 27.13 3.26 -18.05
N ARG A 696 28.38 3.30 -17.58
CA ARG A 696 28.92 2.36 -16.60
C ARG A 696 29.15 3.04 -15.27
N ALA A 697 28.66 2.45 -14.19
CA ALA A 697 28.91 2.89 -12.83
C ALA A 697 30.15 2.17 -12.27
N VAL A 698 31.24 2.89 -12.07
CA VAL A 698 32.49 2.36 -11.54
C VAL A 698 32.53 2.55 -10.02
N VAL A 699 32.54 1.44 -9.27
CA VAL A 699 32.59 1.41 -7.81
C VAL A 699 34.03 1.45 -7.34
N THR A 700 34.38 2.51 -6.58
CA THR A 700 35.72 2.73 -6.02
C THR A 700 35.79 2.38 -4.54
N VAL A 701 34.72 2.63 -3.76
CA VAL A 701 34.70 2.31 -2.32
C VAL A 701 33.30 1.94 -1.84
N ILE A 702 33.24 1.12 -0.79
CA ILE A 702 32.00 0.78 -0.08
C ILE A 702 32.08 1.36 1.33
N TYR A 703 31.16 2.26 1.66
CA TYR A 703 30.99 2.80 3.00
C TYR A 703 29.91 2.02 3.76
N GLU A 704 30.14 1.67 5.02
CA GLU A 704 29.20 0.88 5.82
C GLU A 704 28.48 1.73 6.87
N PRO A 705 27.20 2.10 6.67
CA PRO A 705 26.47 2.88 7.64
C PRO A 705 26.16 2.08 8.92
N PRO A 706 25.80 2.75 10.03
CA PRO A 706 25.33 2.10 11.24
C PRO A 706 24.14 1.16 10.96
N GLN A 707 24.26 -0.10 11.38
CA GLN A 707 23.27 -1.14 11.07
C GLN A 707 23.27 -2.26 12.12
N ILE A 708 22.12 -2.91 12.29
CA ILE A 708 21.97 -4.13 13.10
C ILE A 708 21.82 -5.32 12.16
N THR A 709 22.73 -6.27 12.28
CA THR A 709 22.86 -7.41 11.37
C THR A 709 22.30 -8.68 12.00
N TYR A 710 21.53 -9.44 11.23
CA TYR A 710 21.01 -10.77 11.58
C TYR A 710 21.46 -11.80 10.55
N THR A 711 21.21 -13.08 10.80
CA THR A 711 21.47 -14.14 9.81
C THR A 711 20.52 -14.08 8.63
N ASP A 712 19.33 -13.51 8.84
CA ASP A 712 18.19 -13.51 7.92
C ASP A 712 17.68 -12.11 7.57
N GLY A 713 18.41 -11.05 7.91
CA GLY A 713 18.04 -9.68 7.57
C GLY A 713 18.97 -8.63 8.17
N ILE A 714 18.72 -7.36 7.83
CA ILE A 714 19.46 -6.19 8.32
C ILE A 714 18.45 -5.09 8.65
N ASP A 715 18.64 -4.46 9.81
CA ASP A 715 17.95 -3.21 10.17
C ASP A 715 18.94 -2.05 9.99
N ILE A 716 18.67 -1.15 9.03
CA ILE A 716 19.47 0.05 8.76
C ILE A 716 19.12 1.12 9.79
N LEU A 717 20.14 1.74 10.40
CA LEU A 717 19.98 2.85 11.35
C LEU A 717 20.26 4.19 10.67
N GLU A 718 19.82 5.28 11.30
CA GLU A 718 20.17 6.63 10.85
C GLU A 718 21.66 6.88 11.09
N ASP A 719 22.31 7.44 10.07
CA ASP A 719 23.73 7.74 10.11
C ASP A 719 23.95 9.22 10.42
N PRO A 720 24.54 9.56 11.58
CA PRO A 720 24.83 10.96 11.92
C PRO A 720 25.94 11.58 11.06
N HIS A 721 26.71 10.77 10.32
CA HIS A 721 27.83 11.25 9.49
C HIS A 721 27.53 11.23 7.98
N ASP A 722 26.28 10.95 7.57
CA ASP A 722 25.88 10.79 6.14
C ASP A 722 26.33 11.98 5.27
N GLU A 723 26.07 13.21 5.73
CA GLU A 723 26.39 14.46 5.01
C GLU A 723 27.90 14.70 4.89
N ILE A 724 28.66 14.35 5.93
CA ILE A 724 30.12 14.49 5.96
C ILE A 724 30.76 13.53 4.94
N VAL A 725 30.27 12.29 4.89
CA VAL A 725 30.75 11.25 3.97
C VAL A 725 30.44 11.63 2.51
N ASP A 726 29.25 12.15 2.22
CA ASP A 726 28.89 12.63 0.88
C ASP A 726 29.77 13.82 0.46
N SER A 727 30.00 14.79 1.36
CA SER A 727 30.86 15.95 1.08
C SER A 727 32.33 15.54 0.83
N LEU A 728 32.86 14.62 1.65
CA LEU A 728 34.20 14.06 1.45
C LEU A 728 34.32 13.36 0.09
N ALA A 729 33.31 12.57 -0.28
CA ALA A 729 33.29 11.88 -1.57
C ALA A 729 33.29 12.88 -2.73
N GLU A 730 32.51 13.96 -2.65
CA GLU A 730 32.48 15.01 -3.68
C GLU A 730 33.84 15.68 -3.87
N CYS A 731 34.55 16.00 -2.79
CA CYS A 731 35.92 16.53 -2.86
C CYS A 731 36.91 15.57 -3.54
N LEU A 732 36.69 14.27 -3.43
CA LEU A 732 37.48 13.22 -4.10
C LEU A 732 37.01 12.94 -5.54
N GLY A 733 36.03 13.69 -6.05
CA GLY A 733 35.42 13.45 -7.37
C GLY A 733 34.57 12.18 -7.43
N LEU A 734 34.15 11.66 -6.28
CA LEU A 734 33.26 10.51 -6.15
C LEU A 734 31.84 10.97 -5.81
N LYS A 735 30.87 10.14 -6.19
CA LYS A 735 29.46 10.31 -5.85
C LYS A 735 28.90 9.01 -5.31
N ARG A 736 27.82 9.10 -4.55
CA ARG A 736 27.06 7.93 -4.13
C ARG A 736 26.29 7.38 -5.33
N ILE A 737 26.74 6.24 -5.85
CA ILE A 737 26.22 5.64 -7.09
C ILE A 737 25.25 4.49 -6.83
N GLY A 738 25.21 3.94 -5.62
CA GLY A 738 24.31 2.84 -5.30
C GLY A 738 24.43 2.33 -3.88
N TRP A 739 23.85 1.17 -3.63
CA TRP A 739 23.98 0.41 -2.38
C TRP A 739 24.12 -1.08 -2.68
N ILE A 740 24.74 -1.80 -1.74
CA ILE A 740 25.01 -3.22 -1.80
C ILE A 740 24.54 -3.90 -0.53
N PHE A 741 23.99 -5.12 -0.64
CA PHE A 741 23.71 -5.95 0.52
C PHE A 741 23.92 -7.45 0.24
N THR A 742 24.13 -8.22 1.30
CA THR A 742 24.34 -9.67 1.21
C THR A 742 23.09 -10.45 1.57
N ASP A 743 22.90 -11.58 0.89
CA ASP A 743 21.91 -12.61 1.20
C ASP A 743 22.55 -14.00 1.06
N PHE A 744 23.49 -14.28 1.96
CA PHE A 744 24.22 -15.53 1.96
C PHE A 744 23.60 -16.56 2.90
N LEU A 745 23.50 -17.79 2.40
CA LEU A 745 23.12 -18.95 3.19
C LEU A 745 24.12 -20.07 2.90
N ARG A 746 24.73 -20.63 3.94
CA ARG A 746 25.63 -21.78 3.79
C ARG A 746 24.84 -23.02 3.40
N ASP A 747 25.42 -23.81 2.50
CA ASP A 747 24.89 -25.13 2.20
C ASP A 747 24.97 -26.01 3.47
N PRO A 748 23.87 -26.67 3.88
CA PRO A 748 23.88 -27.55 5.04
C PRO A 748 24.85 -28.73 4.89
N ASP A 749 25.14 -29.17 3.65
CA ASP A 749 26.01 -30.30 3.37
C ASP A 749 27.50 -29.90 3.26
N ASP A 750 27.79 -28.69 2.75
CA ASP A 750 29.15 -28.15 2.65
C ASP A 750 29.20 -26.68 3.11
N PRO A 751 29.79 -26.38 4.28
CA PRO A 751 29.84 -25.04 4.83
C PRO A 751 30.72 -24.05 4.05
N THR A 752 31.46 -24.52 3.03
CA THR A 752 32.23 -23.67 2.10
C THR A 752 31.41 -23.18 0.92
N LEU A 753 30.27 -23.82 0.65
CA LEU A 753 29.38 -23.51 -0.47
C LEU A 753 28.17 -22.67 -0.03
N LEU A 754 27.60 -21.95 -0.99
CA LEU A 754 26.41 -21.13 -0.81
C LEU A 754 25.19 -21.75 -1.47
N VAL A 755 24.03 -21.63 -0.83
CA VAL A 755 22.74 -22.00 -1.40
C VAL A 755 22.28 -20.93 -2.39
N ASN A 756 21.89 -21.34 -3.59
CA ASN A 756 21.22 -20.46 -4.54
C ASN A 756 19.77 -20.22 -4.13
N THR A 757 19.55 -19.17 -3.34
CA THR A 757 18.22 -18.74 -2.89
C THR A 757 17.47 -17.90 -3.94
N ARG A 758 18.19 -17.25 -4.85
CA ARG A 758 17.67 -16.26 -5.82
C ARG A 758 17.82 -16.78 -7.24
N ASN A 759 16.75 -17.34 -7.78
CA ASN A 759 16.71 -17.87 -9.13
C ASN A 759 15.36 -17.58 -9.81
N SER A 760 15.23 -17.98 -11.08
CA SER A 760 14.02 -17.75 -11.88
C SER A 760 12.76 -18.41 -11.32
N HIS A 761 12.90 -19.42 -10.47
CA HIS A 761 11.77 -20.14 -9.85
C HIS A 761 11.40 -19.58 -8.47
N THR A 762 12.23 -18.71 -7.87
CA THR A 762 12.00 -18.11 -6.55
C THR A 762 11.68 -16.61 -6.66
N TYR A 763 12.70 -15.77 -6.51
CA TYR A 763 12.63 -14.33 -6.64
C TYR A 763 14.03 -13.76 -6.86
N MET A 764 14.11 -12.67 -7.63
CA MET A 764 15.35 -11.93 -7.85
C MET A 764 15.56 -10.85 -6.79
N LEU A 765 14.53 -10.05 -6.55
CA LEU A 765 14.41 -9.07 -5.48
C LEU A 765 13.14 -9.34 -4.67
N SER A 766 13.22 -9.19 -3.36
CA SER A 766 12.01 -9.20 -2.54
C SER A 766 11.27 -7.86 -2.64
N ALA A 767 9.96 -7.86 -2.38
CA ALA A 767 9.16 -6.63 -2.38
C ALA A 767 9.69 -5.59 -1.39
N ALA A 768 10.19 -6.01 -0.24
CA ALA A 768 10.77 -5.11 0.75
C ALA A 768 12.07 -4.46 0.23
N GLU A 769 12.97 -5.25 -0.36
CA GLU A 769 14.21 -4.75 -0.98
C GLU A 769 13.91 -3.79 -2.14
N CYS A 770 12.95 -4.12 -2.99
CA CYS A 770 12.53 -3.27 -4.12
C CYS A 770 11.99 -1.92 -3.64
N LEU A 771 11.21 -1.91 -2.56
CA LEU A 771 10.68 -0.67 -1.97
C LEU A 771 11.79 0.20 -1.36
N ILE A 772 12.78 -0.41 -0.69
CA ILE A 772 13.92 0.32 -0.13
C ILE A 772 14.80 0.88 -1.27
N ALA A 773 15.07 0.09 -2.31
CA ALA A 773 15.79 0.54 -3.49
C ALA A 773 15.11 1.75 -4.16
N ALA A 774 13.78 1.72 -4.29
CA ALA A 774 13.00 2.84 -4.81
C ALA A 774 13.08 4.08 -3.93
N LYS A 775 13.10 3.93 -2.58
CA LYS A 775 13.31 5.06 -1.66
C LYS A 775 14.67 5.72 -1.88
N TYR A 776 15.74 4.93 -2.02
CA TYR A 776 17.07 5.49 -2.30
C TYR A 776 17.14 6.17 -3.67
N GLN A 777 16.53 5.61 -4.71
CA GLN A 777 16.48 6.27 -6.02
C GLN A 777 15.72 7.59 -6.01
N ASN A 778 14.65 7.69 -5.22
CA ASN A 778 13.94 8.94 -5.03
C ASN A 778 14.75 9.97 -4.23
N LYS A 779 15.63 9.54 -3.32
CA LYS A 779 16.58 10.41 -2.59
C LYS A 779 17.68 10.95 -3.53
N TYR A 780 18.12 10.15 -4.51
CA TYR A 780 19.19 10.49 -5.46
C TYR A 780 18.68 10.58 -6.91
N PRO A 781 17.90 11.61 -7.28
CA PRO A 781 17.38 11.77 -8.63
C PRO A 781 18.46 12.15 -9.64
N ASN A 782 18.29 11.78 -10.90
CA ASN A 782 19.19 12.17 -11.98
C ASN A 782 18.83 13.54 -12.55
N ALA A 783 19.79 14.46 -12.60
CA ALA A 783 19.64 15.75 -13.26
C ALA A 783 19.43 15.57 -14.77
N CYS A 784 18.44 16.26 -15.34
CA CYS A 784 18.07 16.14 -16.75
C CYS A 784 17.39 17.41 -17.26
N LYS A 785 18.00 18.06 -18.26
CA LYS A 785 17.48 19.29 -18.85
C LYS A 785 16.22 19.12 -19.72
N TYR A 786 15.95 17.89 -20.17
CA TYR A 786 14.76 17.58 -20.97
C TYR A 786 13.50 17.41 -20.11
N SER A 787 13.62 17.44 -18.78
CA SER A 787 12.50 17.37 -17.83
C SER A 787 12.06 18.76 -17.38
N LEU A 788 10.76 18.97 -17.20
CA LEU A 788 10.20 20.22 -16.65
C LEU A 788 10.66 20.47 -15.21
N ASP A 789 10.85 19.40 -14.44
CA ASP A 789 11.30 19.46 -13.05
C ASP A 789 12.82 19.62 -12.92
N GLY A 790 13.56 19.49 -14.03
CA GLY A 790 15.02 19.44 -14.07
C GLY A 790 15.62 18.10 -13.63
N THR A 791 14.78 17.12 -13.29
CA THR A 791 15.22 15.76 -12.94
C THR A 791 14.37 14.70 -13.64
N PHE A 792 14.98 13.56 -13.98
CA PHE A 792 14.26 12.43 -14.59
C PHE A 792 14.92 11.10 -14.23
N GLY A 793 14.16 10.24 -13.54
CA GLY A 793 14.63 8.95 -13.05
C GLY A 793 15.81 9.07 -12.08
N SER A 794 16.62 8.02 -11.99
CA SER A 794 17.81 7.97 -11.12
C SER A 794 18.86 7.03 -11.73
N LYS A 795 20.14 7.38 -11.59
CA LYS A 795 21.27 6.48 -11.91
C LYS A 795 21.63 5.54 -10.75
N PHE A 796 21.00 5.69 -9.59
CA PHE A 796 21.34 4.93 -8.39
C PHE A 796 21.03 3.43 -8.57
N VAL A 797 22.05 2.59 -8.35
CA VAL A 797 21.98 1.13 -8.56
C VAL A 797 21.81 0.35 -7.26
N THR A 798 21.19 -0.82 -7.34
CA THR A 798 21.05 -1.77 -6.22
C THR A 798 21.81 -3.04 -6.53
N LEU A 799 22.78 -3.39 -5.69
CA LEU A 799 23.62 -4.58 -5.86
C LEU A 799 23.30 -5.62 -4.78
N VAL A 800 23.10 -6.87 -5.18
CA VAL A 800 22.78 -7.99 -4.29
C VAL A 800 23.84 -9.05 -4.44
N LEU A 801 24.43 -9.46 -3.33
CA LEU A 801 25.37 -10.57 -3.26
C LEU A 801 24.66 -11.82 -2.75
N SER A 802 24.63 -12.89 -3.54
CA SER A 802 23.97 -14.14 -3.18
C SER A 802 24.73 -15.35 -3.72
N GLY A 803 24.27 -16.57 -3.43
CA GLY A 803 24.83 -17.78 -4.04
C GLY A 803 24.35 -17.96 -5.48
N GLY A 804 25.26 -18.02 -6.44
CA GLY A 804 24.94 -18.30 -7.84
C GLY A 804 24.67 -19.78 -8.11
N GLU A 805 24.40 -20.13 -9.37
CA GLU A 805 24.18 -21.52 -9.80
C GLU A 805 25.37 -22.43 -9.47
N ASN A 806 26.60 -21.89 -9.52
CA ASN A 806 27.83 -22.60 -9.17
C ASN A 806 28.06 -22.71 -7.66
N LYS A 807 27.08 -22.33 -6.82
CA LYS A 807 27.19 -22.26 -5.35
C LYS A 807 28.33 -21.36 -4.83
N MET A 808 28.85 -20.49 -5.68
CA MET A 808 29.83 -19.45 -5.34
C MET A 808 29.14 -18.09 -5.21
N VAL A 809 29.87 -17.09 -4.70
CA VAL A 809 29.36 -15.71 -4.61
C VAL A 809 29.08 -15.18 -6.02
N ASP A 810 27.85 -14.75 -6.24
CA ASP A 810 27.38 -14.14 -7.48
C ASP A 810 26.85 -12.71 -7.23
N PHE A 811 26.95 -11.90 -8.27
CA PHE A 811 26.65 -10.47 -8.24
C PHE A 811 25.44 -10.17 -9.13
N ALA A 812 24.37 -9.67 -8.53
CA ALA A 812 23.20 -9.24 -9.29
C ALA A 812 22.93 -7.76 -9.06
N ALA A 813 22.86 -6.95 -10.12
CA ALA A 813 22.47 -5.54 -10.04
C ALA A 813 21.09 -5.29 -10.63
N TYR A 814 20.38 -4.36 -10.01
CA TYR A 814 19.02 -3.97 -10.37
C TYR A 814 18.84 -2.46 -10.25
N GLN A 815 17.87 -1.95 -11.00
CA GLN A 815 17.41 -0.57 -10.93
C GLN A 815 15.89 -0.57 -10.89
N VAL A 816 15.27 0.13 -9.93
CA VAL A 816 13.81 0.25 -9.92
C VAL A 816 13.38 1.11 -11.10
N SER A 817 12.30 0.72 -11.76
CA SER A 817 11.67 1.44 -12.85
C SER A 817 11.14 2.79 -12.39
N ASN A 818 11.02 3.75 -13.31
CA ASN A 818 10.49 5.08 -13.02
C ASN A 818 9.03 5.02 -12.54
N GLN A 819 8.25 4.07 -13.07
CA GLN A 819 6.88 3.81 -12.61
C GLN A 819 6.84 3.26 -11.17
N GLY A 820 7.72 2.29 -10.85
CA GLY A 820 7.84 1.74 -9.50
C GLY A 820 8.33 2.77 -8.50
N SER A 821 9.30 3.60 -8.88
CA SER A 821 9.83 4.68 -8.06
C SER A 821 8.75 5.73 -7.74
N ALA A 822 7.92 6.10 -8.72
CA ALA A 822 6.79 7.00 -8.52
C ALA A 822 5.71 6.44 -7.58
N LEU A 823 5.39 5.15 -7.70
CA LEU A 823 4.45 4.48 -6.80
C LEU A 823 4.97 4.44 -5.35
N VAL A 824 6.28 4.23 -5.16
CA VAL A 824 6.87 4.25 -3.81
C VAL A 824 6.97 5.67 -3.25
N ALA A 825 7.27 6.67 -4.09
CA ALA A 825 7.26 8.09 -3.69
C ALA A 825 5.87 8.58 -3.25
N ALA A 826 4.82 8.05 -3.88
CA ALA A 826 3.44 8.27 -3.48
C ALA A 826 2.95 7.28 -2.42
N GLU A 827 3.85 6.54 -1.77
CA GLU A 827 3.57 5.48 -0.79
C GLU A 827 2.45 4.48 -1.16
N CYS A 828 2.24 4.18 -2.43
CA CYS A 828 1.12 3.34 -2.89
C CYS A 828 1.34 1.84 -2.67
N LEU A 829 2.55 1.39 -2.33
CA LEU A 829 2.92 -0.02 -2.25
C LEU A 829 3.32 -0.47 -0.83
N LEU A 830 3.06 -1.74 -0.54
CA LEU A 830 3.48 -2.45 0.68
C LEU A 830 4.05 -3.84 0.32
N PRO A 831 5.04 -4.36 1.06
CA PRO A 831 5.56 -5.70 0.81
C PRO A 831 4.57 -6.78 1.30
N SER A 832 4.34 -7.82 0.51
CA SER A 832 3.47 -8.94 0.92
C SER A 832 4.13 -9.80 2.00
N ARG A 833 3.30 -10.38 2.89
CA ARG A 833 3.70 -11.38 3.89
C ARG A 833 3.66 -12.81 3.34
N SER A 834 2.75 -13.07 2.39
CA SER A 834 2.52 -14.42 1.85
C SER A 834 3.59 -14.87 0.86
N SER A 835 4.16 -13.93 0.10
CA SER A 835 5.19 -14.23 -0.89
C SER A 835 6.15 -13.06 -1.10
N PRO A 836 7.48 -13.27 -1.07
CA PRO A 836 8.47 -12.20 -1.21
C PRO A 836 8.48 -11.56 -2.61
N ASN A 837 8.02 -12.25 -3.65
CA ASN A 837 7.94 -11.75 -5.03
C ASN A 837 6.67 -10.91 -5.32
N MET A 838 5.82 -10.65 -4.33
CA MET A 838 4.58 -9.89 -4.53
C MET A 838 4.56 -8.63 -3.66
N ALA A 839 4.17 -7.50 -4.26
CA ALA A 839 3.82 -6.26 -3.57
C ALA A 839 2.29 -6.11 -3.52
N CYS A 840 1.78 -5.54 -2.43
CA CYS A 840 0.37 -5.21 -2.26
C CYS A 840 0.16 -3.71 -2.52
N VAL A 841 -0.87 -3.37 -3.29
CA VAL A 841 -1.28 -1.97 -3.48
C VAL A 841 -2.09 -1.53 -2.27
N ARG A 842 -1.69 -0.42 -1.66
CA ARG A 842 -2.33 0.14 -0.47
C ARG A 842 -3.74 0.62 -0.82
N ARG A 843 -4.64 0.54 0.15
CA ARG A 843 -5.97 1.13 0.02
C ARG A 843 -5.90 2.64 0.30
N SER A 844 -6.64 3.44 -0.46
CA SER A 844 -6.78 4.87 -0.19
C SER A 844 -7.38 5.10 1.20
N THR A 845 -6.85 6.09 1.91
CA THR A 845 -7.35 6.59 3.20
C THR A 845 -7.75 8.07 3.06
N PRO A 846 -8.51 8.65 4.01
CA PRO A 846 -8.89 10.07 3.94
C PRO A 846 -7.70 11.04 3.85
N THR A 847 -6.53 10.63 4.32
CA THR A 847 -5.31 11.44 4.29
C THR A 847 -4.39 11.10 3.13
N HIS A 848 -4.57 9.94 2.50
CA HIS A 848 -3.64 9.39 1.52
C HIS A 848 -4.37 8.75 0.35
N TYR A 849 -4.27 9.37 -0.82
CA TYR A 849 -4.89 8.87 -2.04
C TYR A 849 -3.97 7.89 -2.77
N VAL A 850 -4.50 6.73 -3.15
CA VAL A 850 -3.82 5.74 -3.98
C VAL A 850 -4.57 5.62 -5.31
N PRO A 851 -3.91 5.86 -6.47
CA PRO A 851 -4.53 5.68 -7.78
C PRO A 851 -4.74 4.19 -8.09
N ASP A 852 -5.64 3.90 -9.02
CA ASP A 852 -5.79 2.54 -9.55
C ASP A 852 -4.50 2.11 -10.25
N VAL A 853 -3.99 0.94 -9.85
CA VAL A 853 -2.79 0.34 -10.44
C VAL A 853 -3.18 -0.88 -11.27
N TYR A 854 -2.68 -0.95 -12.49
CA TYR A 854 -2.85 -2.06 -13.42
C TYR A 854 -1.47 -2.58 -13.85
N TYR A 855 -1.39 -3.81 -14.31
CA TYR A 855 -0.21 -4.32 -15.01
C TYR A 855 -0.59 -5.07 -16.28
N MET A 856 0.27 -5.00 -17.29
CA MET A 856 0.09 -5.71 -18.56
C MET A 856 0.76 -7.08 -18.51
N CYS A 857 0.02 -8.14 -18.82
CA CYS A 857 0.58 -9.50 -18.97
C CYS A 857 0.13 -10.14 -20.28
N HIS A 858 0.80 -11.19 -20.70
CA HIS A 858 0.41 -11.97 -21.87
C HIS A 858 -0.49 -13.14 -21.42
N ASP A 859 -1.56 -13.40 -22.16
CA ASP A 859 -2.36 -14.61 -21.99
C ASP A 859 -1.70 -15.83 -22.65
N GLU A 860 -2.36 -17.00 -22.56
CA GLU A 860 -1.90 -18.25 -23.17
C GLU A 860 -1.81 -18.20 -24.72
N TYR A 861 -2.45 -17.21 -25.35
CA TYR A 861 -2.40 -16.96 -26.79
C TYR A 861 -1.45 -15.82 -27.16
N ASN A 862 -0.63 -15.36 -26.21
CA ASN A 862 0.32 -14.27 -26.36
C ASN A 862 -0.33 -12.89 -26.66
N ASN A 863 -1.61 -12.70 -26.32
CA ASN A 863 -2.28 -11.41 -26.36
C ASN A 863 -1.97 -10.60 -25.10
N LYS A 864 -1.82 -9.28 -25.25
CA LYS A 864 -1.60 -8.37 -24.12
C LYS A 864 -2.92 -8.05 -23.41
N ILE A 865 -3.04 -8.47 -22.15
CA ILE A 865 -4.20 -8.22 -21.29
C ILE A 865 -3.84 -7.31 -20.11
N ARG A 866 -4.77 -6.44 -19.71
CA ARG A 866 -4.63 -5.55 -18.55
C ARG A 866 -5.29 -6.19 -17.33
N LYS A 867 -4.54 -6.38 -16.24
CA LYS A 867 -5.05 -6.90 -14.95
C LYS A 867 -4.98 -5.84 -13.86
N THR A 868 -5.98 -5.81 -12.99
CA THR A 868 -5.99 -4.93 -11.80
C THR A 868 -4.98 -5.43 -10.77
N ALA A 869 -4.14 -4.54 -10.27
CA ALA A 869 -3.09 -4.85 -9.32
C ALA A 869 -3.61 -4.70 -7.88
N GLY A 870 -4.21 -5.76 -7.33
CA GLY A 870 -4.34 -5.87 -5.86
C GLY A 870 -3.05 -6.39 -5.25
N LEU A 871 -2.62 -7.56 -5.74
CA LEU A 871 -1.28 -8.11 -5.56
C LEU A 871 -0.54 -8.02 -6.90
N LEU A 872 0.66 -7.48 -6.87
CA LEU A 872 1.49 -7.16 -8.02
C LEU A 872 2.82 -7.93 -7.96
N PRO A 873 3.22 -8.64 -9.02
CA PRO A 873 4.57 -9.20 -9.11
C PRO A 873 5.63 -8.09 -9.17
N VAL A 874 6.66 -8.19 -8.33
CA VAL A 874 7.72 -7.16 -8.23
C VAL A 874 8.59 -7.06 -9.48
N GLU A 875 8.57 -8.06 -10.35
CA GLU A 875 9.34 -8.10 -11.61
C GLU A 875 8.98 -6.97 -12.59
N TYR A 876 7.76 -6.41 -12.49
CA TYR A 876 7.36 -5.24 -13.28
C TYR A 876 7.94 -3.93 -12.74
N LEU A 877 8.49 -3.95 -11.53
CA LEU A 877 8.95 -2.75 -10.83
C LEU A 877 10.43 -2.47 -11.04
N PHE A 878 11.25 -3.39 -11.56
CA PHE A 878 12.69 -3.18 -11.73
C PHE A 878 13.21 -3.70 -13.09
N VAL A 879 14.42 -3.27 -13.43
CA VAL A 879 15.21 -3.73 -14.58
C VAL A 879 16.54 -4.29 -14.08
N THR A 880 17.13 -5.22 -14.84
CA THR A 880 18.40 -5.87 -14.50
C THR A 880 19.60 -5.14 -15.12
N ILE A 881 20.71 -5.14 -14.40
CA ILE A 881 21.98 -4.53 -14.83
C ILE A 881 23.09 -5.60 -14.73
N PRO A 882 23.90 -5.78 -15.78
CA PRO A 882 25.07 -6.66 -15.72
C PRO A 882 26.16 -6.08 -14.80
N VAL A 883 26.83 -6.95 -14.06
CA VAL A 883 27.91 -6.59 -13.13
C VAL A 883 29.21 -7.25 -13.58
N GLY A 884 30.32 -6.53 -13.51
CA GLY A 884 31.63 -7.05 -13.86
C GLY A 884 32.76 -6.48 -13.00
N LEU A 885 33.92 -7.12 -13.09
CA LEU A 885 35.18 -6.58 -12.61
C LEU A 885 35.86 -5.81 -13.75
N ALA A 886 36.59 -4.75 -13.41
CA ALA A 886 37.38 -3.99 -14.38
C ALA A 886 38.37 -4.89 -15.13
N LYS A 887 38.47 -4.73 -16.45
CA LYS A 887 39.46 -5.44 -17.29
C LYS A 887 40.88 -5.14 -16.83
N GLU A 888 41.12 -3.90 -16.43
CA GLU A 888 42.37 -3.42 -15.83
C GLU A 888 42.04 -2.91 -14.42
N MET A 889 42.58 -3.58 -13.39
CA MET A 889 42.31 -3.19 -12.00
C MET A 889 42.96 -1.84 -11.70
N ARG A 890 42.18 -0.90 -11.18
CA ARG A 890 42.64 0.41 -10.73
C ARG A 890 42.56 0.50 -9.20
N TYR A 891 43.41 1.31 -8.62
CA TYR A 891 43.56 1.44 -7.17
C TYR A 891 43.56 2.92 -6.77
N THR A 892 42.44 3.62 -7.01
CA THR A 892 42.34 5.06 -6.72
C THR A 892 42.42 5.40 -5.23
N LEU A 893 41.78 4.60 -4.35
CA LEU A 893 41.67 4.88 -2.89
C LEU A 893 41.99 3.67 -2.00
N THR A 894 42.70 2.67 -2.50
CA THR A 894 43.04 1.48 -1.71
C THR A 894 44.45 1.02 -2.05
N SER A 895 45.31 0.91 -1.03
CA SER A 895 46.64 0.30 -1.11
C SER A 895 46.52 -1.22 -0.97
N GLN A 896 47.14 -1.97 -1.89
CA GLN A 896 47.08 -3.44 -2.00
C GLN A 896 47.53 -4.21 -0.74
N GLU A 897 48.33 -3.59 0.14
CA GLU A 897 49.09 -4.35 1.14
C GLU A 897 48.69 -4.08 2.60
N LYS A 898 48.07 -2.92 2.89
CA LYS A 898 47.95 -2.39 4.26
C LYS A 898 46.57 -1.74 4.52
N PRO A 899 45.53 -2.52 4.84
CA PRO A 899 44.18 -2.00 5.00
C PRO A 899 43.93 -1.32 6.35
N PHE A 900 43.16 -0.23 6.33
CA PHE A 900 42.60 0.39 7.54
C PHE A 900 41.29 -0.30 7.96
N PRO A 901 40.97 -0.42 9.26
CA PRO A 901 39.69 -0.99 9.71
C PRO A 901 38.49 -0.18 9.20
N ILE A 902 37.49 -0.89 8.66
CA ILE A 902 36.22 -0.31 8.20
C ILE A 902 35.35 0.08 9.40
N GLU A 903 34.62 1.19 9.27
CA GLU A 903 33.70 1.75 10.26
C GLU A 903 32.55 0.79 10.62
N ASN A 904 31.91 1.04 11.77
CA ASN A 904 30.68 0.35 12.19
C ASN A 904 30.77 -1.19 12.28
N ARG A 905 31.97 -1.75 12.51
CA ARG A 905 32.25 -3.20 12.64
C ARG A 905 32.68 -3.62 14.06
N SER A 906 32.21 -2.91 15.08
CA SER A 906 32.53 -3.20 16.48
C SER A 906 32.13 -4.62 16.94
N SER A 907 31.10 -5.20 16.31
CA SER A 907 30.61 -6.57 16.60
C SER A 907 31.62 -7.68 16.32
N ILE A 908 32.55 -7.48 15.38
CA ILE A 908 33.64 -8.44 15.07
C ILE A 908 34.99 -8.02 15.65
N GLY A 909 35.01 -7.02 16.55
CA GLY A 909 36.24 -6.49 17.15
C GLY A 909 37.05 -5.54 16.26
N SER A 910 36.51 -5.14 15.09
CA SER A 910 37.14 -4.14 14.20
C SER A 910 36.71 -2.74 14.63
N VAL A 911 37.41 -2.18 15.63
CA VAL A 911 37.11 -0.85 16.19
C VAL A 911 38.15 0.17 15.72
N GLN A 912 37.68 1.33 15.25
CA GLN A 912 38.52 2.48 14.90
C GLN A 912 38.87 3.27 16.16
N ASN A 913 39.91 2.83 16.87
CA ASN A 913 40.46 3.54 18.03
C ASN A 913 41.80 4.19 17.68
N ILE A 914 42.17 5.23 18.43
CA ILE A 914 43.45 5.95 18.25
C ILE A 914 44.69 5.03 18.29
N ARG A 915 44.62 3.90 19.01
CA ARG A 915 45.65 2.87 19.01
C ARG A 915 45.82 2.22 17.64
N VAL A 916 44.73 1.79 17.01
CA VAL A 916 44.75 1.10 15.71
C VAL A 916 45.20 2.06 14.62
N VAL A 917 44.83 3.33 14.75
CA VAL A 917 45.35 4.41 13.91
C VAL A 917 46.87 4.57 14.06
N GLY A 918 47.38 4.55 15.30
CA GLY A 918 48.83 4.57 15.53
C GLY A 918 49.56 3.36 14.96
N GLU A 919 48.94 2.18 15.01
CA GLU A 919 49.45 0.96 14.37
C GLU A 919 49.38 1.04 12.84
N TYR A 920 48.38 1.69 12.25
CA TYR A 920 48.26 1.94 10.81
C TYR A 920 49.29 2.94 10.31
N VAL A 921 49.44 4.09 10.96
CA VAL A 921 50.40 5.14 10.57
C VAL A 921 51.85 4.62 10.62
N LYS A 922 52.18 3.75 11.59
CA LYS A 922 53.49 3.11 11.70
C LYS A 922 53.86 2.21 10.52
N GLN A 923 52.87 1.74 9.77
CA GLN A 923 53.12 0.84 8.67
C GLN A 923 53.72 1.53 7.44
N PHE A 924 53.69 2.86 7.37
CA PHE A 924 54.13 3.65 6.22
C PHE A 924 55.38 4.48 6.54
N GLU A 925 56.24 4.63 5.55
CA GLU A 925 57.36 5.59 5.61
C GLU A 925 56.89 7.01 5.26
N GLU A 926 57.65 8.04 5.65
CA GLU A 926 57.30 9.45 5.32
C GLU A 926 57.27 9.71 3.81
N SER A 927 58.00 8.91 3.02
CA SER A 927 57.96 8.92 1.55
C SER A 927 56.62 8.40 0.98
N GLU A 928 55.91 7.56 1.73
CA GLU A 928 54.65 6.90 1.34
C GLU A 928 53.40 7.59 1.90
N PHE A 929 53.52 8.85 2.33
CA PHE A 929 52.44 9.61 2.94
C PHE A 929 51.14 9.63 2.10
N LEU A 930 51.26 9.82 0.79
CA LEU A 930 50.11 9.80 -0.11
C LEU A 930 49.38 8.44 -0.09
N LYS A 931 50.11 7.33 -0.04
CA LYS A 931 49.53 5.98 0.02
C LYS A 931 48.79 5.73 1.34
N MET A 932 49.32 6.27 2.44
CA MET A 932 48.69 6.17 3.76
C MET A 932 47.35 6.90 3.80
N ILE A 933 47.31 8.13 3.25
CA ILE A 933 46.12 8.99 3.26
C ILE A 933 45.10 8.62 2.17
N SER A 934 45.53 7.98 1.09
CA SER A 934 44.65 7.45 0.03
C SER A 934 43.86 6.21 0.49
N ASN A 935 43.23 6.29 1.67
CA ASN A 935 42.29 5.32 2.19
C ASN A 935 41.04 6.08 2.67
N PHE A 936 39.91 5.81 2.01
CA PHE A 936 38.66 6.51 2.28
C PHE A 936 38.18 6.35 3.73
N HIS A 937 38.27 5.14 4.30
CA HIS A 937 37.86 4.86 5.67
C HIS A 937 38.73 5.62 6.70
N PHE A 938 40.01 5.82 6.38
CA PHE A 938 40.91 6.63 7.21
C PHE A 938 40.57 8.12 7.13
N LEU A 939 40.25 8.65 5.93
CA LEU A 939 39.80 10.03 5.75
C LEU A 939 38.48 10.31 6.50
N VAL A 940 37.53 9.38 6.46
CA VAL A 940 36.29 9.47 7.26
C VAL A 940 36.61 9.47 8.76
N TYR A 941 37.56 8.65 9.20
CA TYR A 941 37.99 8.65 10.60
C TYR A 941 38.57 10.01 11.03
N LEU A 942 39.38 10.65 10.18
CA LEU A 942 39.93 11.99 10.49
C LEU A 942 38.83 13.03 10.71
N LEU A 943 37.78 13.02 9.89
CA LEU A 943 36.66 13.96 10.01
C LEU A 943 35.71 13.65 11.19
N THR A 944 35.63 12.38 11.61
CA THR A 944 34.69 11.93 12.66
C THR A 944 35.32 11.82 14.05
N ASN A 945 36.64 11.93 14.15
CA ASN A 945 37.36 11.79 15.40
C ASN A 945 37.02 12.95 16.38
N THR A 946 36.76 12.59 17.64
CA THR A 946 36.44 13.54 18.71
C THR A 946 37.67 14.12 19.40
N GLU A 947 38.86 13.53 19.23
CA GLU A 947 40.09 13.98 19.90
C GLU A 947 40.72 15.20 19.22
N VAL A 948 40.74 15.21 17.88
CA VAL A 948 41.21 16.32 17.04
C VAL A 948 40.19 16.52 15.94
N THR A 949 39.49 17.65 15.96
CA THR A 949 38.42 17.96 15.02
C THR A 949 39.00 18.59 13.76
N PHE A 950 38.96 17.84 12.66
CA PHE A 950 39.24 18.34 11.31
C PHE A 950 37.94 18.82 10.67
N GLU A 951 37.97 20.00 10.07
CA GLU A 951 36.91 20.49 9.20
C GLU A 951 37.27 20.17 7.74
N LEU A 952 36.27 20.12 6.85
CA LEU A 952 36.48 19.85 5.43
C LEU A 952 37.43 20.88 4.78
N ASP A 953 37.34 22.13 5.20
CA ASP A 953 38.20 23.22 4.71
C ASP A 953 39.67 23.01 5.08
N ASP A 954 39.95 22.42 6.25
CA ASP A 954 41.33 22.10 6.66
C ASP A 954 41.97 21.02 5.77
N LEU A 955 41.13 20.12 5.23
CA LEU A 955 41.54 18.98 4.43
C LEU A 955 41.44 19.25 2.92
N ALA A 956 40.90 20.40 2.48
CA ALA A 956 40.62 20.67 1.08
C ALA A 956 41.85 20.51 0.16
N GLU A 957 43.00 21.08 0.55
CA GLU A 957 44.27 20.95 -0.19
C GLU A 957 44.77 19.49 -0.23
N LEU A 958 44.59 18.74 0.86
CA LEU A 958 44.96 17.34 0.93
C LEU A 958 44.06 16.48 0.05
N LEU A 959 42.75 16.75 0.04
CA LEU A 959 41.78 16.02 -0.77
C LEU A 959 42.00 16.27 -2.27
N ASP A 960 42.35 17.50 -2.66
CA ASP A 960 42.76 17.81 -4.04
C ASP A 960 44.07 17.07 -4.42
N ALA A 961 45.02 16.97 -3.49
CA ALA A 961 46.24 16.18 -3.70
C ALA A 961 45.94 14.68 -3.89
N VAL A 962 45.04 14.10 -3.09
CA VAL A 962 44.61 12.69 -3.22
C VAL A 962 43.84 12.47 -4.52
N ALA A 963 42.94 13.39 -4.89
CA ALA A 963 42.17 13.31 -6.13
C ALA A 963 43.07 13.36 -7.38
N ARG A 964 44.12 14.20 -7.37
CA ARG A 964 45.10 14.32 -8.46
C ARG A 964 46.24 13.31 -8.40
N GLN A 965 46.33 12.51 -7.33
CA GLN A 965 47.46 11.62 -7.04
C GLN A 965 48.82 12.37 -7.00
N ASP A 966 48.83 13.59 -6.44
CA ASP A 966 50.01 14.44 -6.32
C ASP A 966 50.71 14.22 -4.97
N SER A 967 51.88 13.59 -5.00
CA SER A 967 52.64 13.30 -3.78
C SER A 967 53.32 14.52 -3.17
N ASP A 968 53.64 15.54 -3.95
CA ASP A 968 54.39 16.70 -3.46
C ASP A 968 53.45 17.67 -2.75
N LEU A 969 52.26 17.89 -3.31
CA LEU A 969 51.22 18.70 -2.68
C LEU A 969 50.76 18.10 -1.33
N ALA A 970 50.59 16.78 -1.27
CA ALA A 970 50.23 16.09 -0.03
C ALA A 970 51.29 16.27 1.07
N LYS A 971 52.58 16.24 0.72
CA LYS A 971 53.69 16.47 1.68
C LYS A 971 53.73 17.91 2.17
N GLN A 972 53.56 18.88 1.26
CA GLN A 972 53.51 20.30 1.62
C GLN A 972 52.39 20.59 2.61
N TRP A 973 51.21 20.00 2.40
CA TRP A 973 50.11 20.12 3.36
C TRP A 973 50.46 19.51 4.73
N ALA A 974 51.10 18.35 4.76
CA ALA A 974 51.49 17.66 5.99
C ALA A 974 52.47 18.49 6.84
N GLU A 975 53.40 19.19 6.19
CA GLU A 975 54.37 20.06 6.88
C GLU A 975 53.72 21.35 7.41
N ASN A 976 52.80 21.94 6.65
CA ASN A 976 52.18 23.22 6.97
C ASN A 976 50.98 23.11 7.93
N SER A 977 50.33 21.94 8.00
CA SER A 977 49.11 21.75 8.79
C SER A 977 49.41 21.63 10.29
N ILE A 978 48.96 22.62 11.07
CA ILE A 978 49.09 22.63 12.54
C ILE A 978 48.30 21.47 13.15
N LYS A 979 47.04 21.26 12.69
CA LYS A 979 46.15 20.19 13.18
C LYS A 979 46.72 18.80 12.91
N TRP A 980 47.34 18.60 11.73
CA TRP A 980 48.01 17.34 11.42
C TRP A 980 49.19 17.06 12.35
N ASN A 981 49.99 18.08 12.67
CA ASN A 981 51.10 17.96 13.61
C ASN A 981 50.62 17.68 15.04
N GLU A 982 49.52 18.28 15.49
CA GLU A 982 48.89 17.95 16.78
C GLU A 982 48.40 16.50 16.83
N PHE A 983 47.76 16.03 15.76
CA PHE A 983 47.30 14.65 15.62
C PHE A 983 48.48 13.65 15.59
N LYS A 984 49.55 13.94 14.83
CA LYS A 984 50.80 13.14 14.81
C LYS A 984 51.43 13.05 16.20
N ASN A 985 51.47 14.17 16.93
CA ASN A 985 51.99 14.23 18.29
C ASN A 985 51.13 13.44 19.29
N LEU A 986 49.80 13.48 19.17
CA LEU A 986 48.88 12.71 20.00
C LEU A 986 49.09 11.20 19.81
N ILE A 987 49.17 10.76 18.55
CA ILE A 987 49.48 9.38 18.18
C ILE A 987 50.84 8.97 18.78
N GLY A 988 51.87 9.81 18.60
CA GLY A 988 53.22 9.58 19.13
C GLY A 988 53.25 9.42 20.66
N LYS A 989 52.56 10.29 21.42
CA LYS A 989 52.50 10.21 22.89
C LYS A 989 51.82 8.93 23.39
N ILE A 990 50.72 8.53 22.76
CA ILE A 990 49.99 7.32 23.13
C ILE A 990 50.82 6.08 22.81
N LEU A 991 51.54 6.06 21.69
CA LEU A 991 52.43 4.94 21.33
C LEU A 991 53.62 4.83 22.32
N VAL A 992 54.21 5.95 22.76
CA VAL A 992 55.33 5.94 23.72
C VAL A 992 54.90 5.44 25.10
N TYR A 993 53.69 5.78 25.58
CA TYR A 993 53.19 5.31 26.87
C TYR A 993 53.00 3.78 26.96
N TYR A 994 52.80 3.11 25.83
CA TYR A 994 52.59 1.66 25.76
C TYR A 994 53.82 0.87 25.23
N ILE A 995 54.89 1.55 24.79
CA ILE A 995 56.16 0.93 24.38
C ILE A 995 57.11 0.70 25.57
N PHE A 996 56.88 1.29 26.74
CA PHE A 996 57.58 0.89 27.97
C PHE A 996 57.09 -0.49 28.41
N PRO A 997 57.92 -1.56 28.35
CA PRO A 997 57.43 -2.90 28.58
C PRO A 997 57.05 -3.12 30.04
N ILE A 998 55.95 -3.85 30.17
CA ILE A 998 55.43 -4.57 31.32
C ILE A 998 56.47 -5.61 31.79
N HIS A 999 57.60 -5.14 32.36
CA HIS A 999 58.59 -5.99 33.04
C HIS A 999 58.81 -5.61 34.51
N SER A 1000 58.26 -4.47 34.96
CA SER A 1000 58.37 -4.05 36.36
C SER A 1000 57.06 -4.18 37.16
N PHE A 1001 55.95 -4.56 36.52
CA PHE A 1001 54.63 -4.66 37.18
C PHE A 1001 54.10 -6.08 37.42
N THR A 1002 54.76 -7.10 36.86
CA THR A 1002 54.36 -8.52 37.04
C THR A 1002 54.88 -9.14 38.35
N LEU A 1003 55.80 -8.51 39.08
CA LEU A 1003 56.18 -8.97 40.43
C LEU A 1003 55.31 -8.39 41.56
N ALA A 1004 54.66 -7.23 41.37
CA ALA A 1004 53.88 -6.59 42.43
C ALA A 1004 52.42 -7.09 42.51
N TYR A 1005 51.84 -7.55 41.40
CA TYR A 1005 50.44 -8.02 41.37
C TYR A 1005 50.26 -9.49 41.78
N SER A 1006 51.30 -10.32 41.74
CA SER A 1006 51.23 -11.72 42.20
C SER A 1006 51.16 -11.85 43.73
N LEU A 1007 51.62 -10.85 44.50
CA LEU A 1007 51.51 -10.84 45.96
C LEU A 1007 50.21 -10.21 46.46
N HIS A 1008 49.60 -9.30 45.70
CA HIS A 1008 48.37 -8.64 46.17
C HIS A 1008 47.11 -9.47 45.90
N TYR A 1009 47.08 -10.27 44.83
CA TYR A 1009 45.95 -11.13 44.47
C TYR A 1009 45.80 -12.35 45.40
N THR A 1010 46.90 -12.91 45.91
CA THR A 1010 46.90 -14.01 46.89
C THR A 1010 46.46 -13.54 48.28
N LEU A 1011 46.79 -12.30 48.67
CA LEU A 1011 46.31 -11.70 49.92
C LEU A 1011 44.83 -11.29 49.86
N TRP A 1012 44.35 -10.79 48.71
CA TRP A 1012 42.93 -10.42 48.54
C TRP A 1012 42.01 -11.63 48.40
N THR A 1013 42.44 -12.69 47.71
CA THR A 1013 41.66 -13.94 47.61
C THR A 1013 41.57 -14.66 48.97
N CYS A 1014 42.64 -14.64 49.78
CA CYS A 1014 42.62 -15.15 51.16
C CYS A 1014 41.75 -14.31 52.11
N LEU A 1015 41.77 -12.97 52.00
CA LEU A 1015 40.88 -12.11 52.81
C LEU A 1015 39.40 -12.26 52.40
N PHE A 1016 39.13 -12.34 51.09
CA PHE A 1016 37.78 -12.49 50.56
C PHE A 1016 37.20 -13.86 50.89
N GLN A 1017 37.98 -14.94 50.80
CA GLN A 1017 37.56 -16.27 51.27
C GLN A 1017 37.33 -16.32 52.79
N SER A 1018 38.12 -15.59 53.60
CA SER A 1018 37.94 -15.54 55.06
C SER A 1018 36.69 -14.75 55.47
N ILE A 1019 36.40 -13.65 54.78
CA ILE A 1019 35.20 -12.83 55.02
C ILE A 1019 33.94 -13.57 54.55
N VAL A 1020 33.97 -14.20 53.37
CA VAL A 1020 32.85 -15.01 52.86
C VAL A 1020 32.60 -16.24 53.74
N ARG A 1021 33.64 -16.94 54.23
CA ARG A 1021 33.47 -18.04 55.21
C ARG A 1021 32.82 -17.57 56.50
N LYS A 1022 33.25 -16.44 57.07
CA LYS A 1022 32.67 -15.90 58.31
C LYS A 1022 31.22 -15.42 58.11
N PHE A 1023 30.90 -14.87 56.94
CA PHE A 1023 29.54 -14.44 56.59
C PHE A 1023 28.61 -15.63 56.31
N CYS A 1024 29.09 -16.68 55.65
CA CYS A 1024 28.36 -17.93 55.45
C CYS A 1024 28.13 -18.70 56.76
N ILE A 1025 29.13 -18.76 57.66
CA ILE A 1025 28.97 -19.38 58.99
C ILE A 1025 27.96 -18.60 59.85
N TYR A 1026 27.93 -17.26 59.75
CA TYR A 1026 26.96 -16.42 60.44
C TYR A 1026 25.52 -16.64 59.96
N ILE A 1027 25.32 -16.86 58.65
CA ILE A 1027 24.00 -17.13 58.05
C ILE A 1027 23.54 -18.57 58.37
N ILE A 1028 24.46 -19.54 58.37
CA ILE A 1028 24.18 -20.95 58.71
C ILE A 1028 23.85 -21.12 60.20
N PHE A 1029 24.46 -20.36 61.11
CA PHE A 1029 24.13 -20.41 62.55
C PHE A 1029 22.80 -19.71 62.90
N ARG A 1030 22.26 -18.85 62.02
CA ARG A 1030 21.06 -18.04 62.31
C ARG A 1030 19.78 -18.57 61.67
N PHE A 1031 19.88 -19.43 60.64
CA PHE A 1031 18.75 -20.10 60.00
C PHE A 1031 18.97 -21.62 59.96
N ASN A 1032 18.45 -22.31 60.98
CA ASN A 1032 18.41 -23.77 61.05
C ASN A 1032 17.51 -24.34 59.94
N PHE A 1033 18.08 -24.92 58.88
CA PHE A 1033 17.39 -25.92 58.05
C PHE A 1033 18.37 -27.02 57.63
N ARG A 1034 18.18 -28.20 58.22
CA ARG A 1034 18.79 -29.47 57.80
C ARG A 1034 18.23 -29.84 56.43
N LEU A 1035 19.08 -30.17 55.45
CA LEU A 1035 18.81 -31.31 54.59
C LEU A 1035 20.12 -31.90 54.05
N PHE A 1036 20.18 -33.22 54.14
CA PHE A 1036 21.35 -34.07 53.95
C PHE A 1036 21.63 -34.33 52.46
N ILE A 1037 22.92 -34.47 52.19
CA ILE A 1037 23.65 -34.94 51.01
C ILE A 1037 23.12 -36.31 50.53
N MET A 1038 23.04 -36.58 49.21
CA MET A 1038 24.00 -37.44 48.48
C MET A 1038 23.64 -37.60 46.99
N VAL A 1039 24.67 -37.46 46.17
CA VAL A 1039 24.74 -37.80 44.75
C VAL A 1039 24.98 -39.30 44.64
N ASP A 1040 24.37 -39.98 43.67
CA ASP A 1040 25.05 -41.07 42.98
C ASP A 1040 24.56 -41.22 41.53
N LEU A 1041 25.54 -41.37 40.65
CA LEU A 1041 25.44 -41.65 39.22
C LEU A 1041 25.22 -43.15 39.02
N ASP A 1042 24.28 -43.55 38.17
CA ASP A 1042 24.46 -44.67 37.24
C ASP A 1042 23.26 -44.84 36.28
N GLY A 1043 23.57 -45.27 35.05
CA GLY A 1043 22.73 -46.23 34.30
C GLY A 1043 21.63 -45.69 33.37
N SER A 1044 21.99 -45.51 32.10
CA SER A 1044 21.36 -46.08 30.90
C SER A 1044 19.81 -46.15 30.71
N GLN A 1045 19.41 -45.74 29.50
CA GLN A 1045 18.20 -46.09 28.71
C GLN A 1045 16.90 -45.26 28.89
N SER A 1046 16.39 -44.80 27.74
CA SER A 1046 15.09 -44.16 27.43
C SER A 1046 13.89 -45.14 27.52
N PRO A 1047 12.60 -44.79 27.25
CA PRO A 1047 11.93 -43.50 26.94
C PRO A 1047 10.57 -43.26 27.71
N HIS A 1048 9.89 -42.15 27.38
CA HIS A 1048 8.46 -41.80 27.55
C HIS A 1048 7.94 -41.01 28.79
N SER A 1049 7.57 -39.75 28.50
CA SER A 1049 6.36 -38.99 28.88
C SER A 1049 5.89 -38.91 30.36
N HIS A 1050 5.95 -37.73 30.98
CA HIS A 1050 4.83 -36.76 31.04
C HIS A 1050 5.14 -35.54 31.96
N LYS A 1051 4.60 -34.38 31.55
CA LYS A 1051 4.58 -33.05 32.18
C LYS A 1051 4.17 -33.06 33.67
N ILE A 1052 4.92 -32.38 34.55
CA ILE A 1052 4.39 -31.66 35.73
C ILE A 1052 5.23 -30.40 36.05
N SER A 1053 4.59 -29.23 35.89
CA SER A 1053 4.72 -27.94 36.62
C SER A 1053 6.09 -27.43 37.11
N ASN A 1054 6.60 -26.38 36.45
CA ASN A 1054 7.78 -25.59 36.84
C ASN A 1054 7.40 -24.29 37.59
N THR A 1055 6.44 -24.36 38.52
CA THR A 1055 5.88 -23.16 39.20
C THR A 1055 6.36 -22.98 40.65
N VAL A 1056 7.31 -23.78 41.15
CA VAL A 1056 7.73 -23.73 42.58
C VAL A 1056 9.13 -23.13 42.81
N PHE A 1057 9.90 -22.83 41.76
CA PHE A 1057 11.29 -22.32 41.93
C PHE A 1057 11.51 -20.84 41.62
N ILE A 1058 10.50 -20.10 41.14
CA ILE A 1058 10.69 -18.71 40.70
C ILE A 1058 10.44 -17.69 41.83
N ILE A 1059 9.68 -18.04 42.85
CA ILE A 1059 9.26 -17.12 43.91
C ILE A 1059 10.41 -16.69 44.86
N PRO A 1060 11.36 -17.55 45.27
CA PRO A 1060 12.45 -17.13 46.16
C PRO A 1060 13.52 -16.25 45.48
N ALA A 1061 13.79 -16.47 44.18
CA ALA A 1061 14.83 -15.75 43.44
C ALA A 1061 14.43 -14.31 43.12
N VAL A 1062 13.15 -14.07 42.82
CA VAL A 1062 12.60 -12.73 42.56
C VAL A 1062 12.64 -11.87 43.83
N ILE A 1063 12.37 -12.45 45.00
CA ILE A 1063 12.42 -11.73 46.28
C ILE A 1063 13.86 -11.30 46.63
N VAL A 1064 14.86 -12.15 46.36
CA VAL A 1064 16.28 -11.81 46.58
C VAL A 1064 16.74 -10.69 45.65
N LEU A 1065 16.33 -10.70 44.37
CA LEU A 1065 16.66 -9.64 43.42
C LEU A 1065 16.00 -8.30 43.77
N ILE A 1066 14.76 -8.31 44.28
CA ILE A 1066 14.07 -7.11 44.75
C ILE A 1066 14.78 -6.51 45.98
N ILE A 1067 15.20 -7.35 46.93
CA ILE A 1067 15.92 -6.88 48.13
C ILE A 1067 17.29 -6.30 47.77
N VAL A 1068 18.04 -6.94 46.86
CA VAL A 1068 19.32 -6.41 46.36
C VAL A 1068 19.11 -5.08 45.62
N GLY A 1069 18.07 -4.98 44.80
CA GLY A 1069 17.71 -3.74 44.10
C GLY A 1069 17.40 -2.58 45.06
N ILE A 1070 16.63 -2.85 46.13
CA ILE A 1070 16.30 -1.83 47.15
C ILE A 1070 17.55 -1.38 47.91
N VAL A 1071 18.46 -2.30 48.25
CA VAL A 1071 19.70 -1.96 48.96
C VAL A 1071 20.63 -1.13 48.09
N VAL A 1072 20.80 -1.49 46.81
CA VAL A 1072 21.62 -0.72 45.84
C VAL A 1072 21.04 0.67 45.62
N TYR A 1073 19.71 0.80 45.45
CA TYR A 1073 19.05 2.08 45.31
C TYR A 1073 19.25 2.99 46.53
N LYS A 1074 19.15 2.43 47.74
CA LYS A 1074 19.40 3.18 48.98
C LYS A 1074 20.87 3.58 49.14
N LEU A 1075 21.81 2.75 48.67
CA LEU A 1075 23.24 3.05 48.69
C LEU A 1075 23.58 4.20 47.72
N ILE A 1076 23.03 4.16 46.50
CA ILE A 1076 23.24 5.20 45.47
C ILE A 1076 22.69 6.54 45.96
N ASN A 1077 21.47 6.57 46.52
CA ASN A 1077 20.90 7.81 47.07
C ASN A 1077 21.69 8.35 48.28
N THR A 1078 22.28 7.47 49.09
CA THR A 1078 23.14 7.88 50.22
C THR A 1078 24.47 8.45 49.73
N LEU A 1079 25.04 7.90 48.65
CA LEU A 1079 26.27 8.38 48.04
C LEU A 1079 26.07 9.71 47.31
N GLN A 1080 24.95 9.87 46.59
CA GLN A 1080 24.58 11.13 45.93
C GLN A 1080 24.31 12.25 46.94
N SER A 1081 23.66 11.97 48.09
CA SER A 1081 23.48 12.99 49.14
C SER A 1081 24.78 13.39 49.83
N LYS A 1082 25.73 12.44 50.00
CA LYS A 1082 27.09 12.72 50.50
C LYS A 1082 27.92 13.52 49.50
N HIS A 1083 27.77 13.28 48.19
CA HIS A 1083 28.46 14.03 47.15
C HIS A 1083 27.95 15.48 47.09
N LYS A 1084 26.63 15.69 47.14
CA LYS A 1084 25.99 17.02 47.17
C LYS A 1084 26.42 17.85 48.39
N LYS A 1085 26.47 17.23 49.59
CA LYS A 1085 27.01 17.88 50.81
C LYS A 1085 28.52 18.18 50.75
N LYS A 1086 29.29 17.43 49.95
CA LYS A 1086 30.74 17.64 49.76
C LYS A 1086 31.02 18.76 48.75
N GLU A 1087 30.17 18.93 47.74
CA GLU A 1087 30.23 20.06 46.80
C GLU A 1087 29.75 21.38 47.43
N GLU A 1088 28.70 21.37 48.25
CA GLU A 1088 28.27 22.55 49.01
C GLU A 1088 29.34 23.00 50.02
N LYS A 1089 30.04 22.06 50.68
CA LYS A 1089 31.20 22.37 51.55
C LYS A 1089 32.45 22.83 50.79
N LYS A 1090 32.62 22.46 49.51
CA LYS A 1090 33.70 22.98 48.65
C LYS A 1090 33.40 24.38 48.13
N LYS A 1091 32.14 24.69 47.78
CA LYS A 1091 31.71 26.05 47.39
C LYS A 1091 31.76 27.04 48.56
N ALA A 1092 31.53 26.60 49.80
CA ALA A 1092 31.65 27.44 51.00
C ALA A 1092 33.09 27.70 51.48
N LYS A 1093 34.10 26.95 51.00
CA LYS A 1093 35.52 27.09 51.40
C LYS A 1093 36.44 27.70 50.33
N GLY A 1094 35.91 28.03 49.14
CA GLY A 1094 36.65 28.67 48.04
C GLY A 1094 36.57 30.21 47.99
N LYS A 1095 36.08 30.88 49.06
CA LYS A 1095 36.04 32.35 49.17
C LYS A 1095 36.99 32.93 50.24
N GLN A 1096 37.94 32.15 50.74
CA GLN A 1096 39.04 32.62 51.58
C GLN A 1096 40.31 31.78 51.30
N LYS A 1097 40.97 32.09 50.19
CA LYS A 1097 42.42 32.17 50.02
C LYS A 1097 42.76 32.47 48.57
#